data_AF-A0A349E082-F1
#
_entry.id   AF-A0A349E082-F1
#
_cell.length_a   1.000
_cell.length_b   1.000
_cell.length_c   1.000
_cell.angle_alpha   90.00
_cell.angle_beta   90.00
_cell.angle_gamma   90.00
#
_symmetry.space_group_name_H-M   'P 1'
#
loop_
_entity.id
_entity.type
_entity.pdbx_description
1 polymer ?
#
loop_
_entity_poly.entity_id
_entity_poly.type
_entity_poly.pdbx_seq_one_letter_code
_entity_poly.pdbx_strand_id
1 'polypeptide(L)'
;MKKNISINISGIIFYIEEDTYEELKNYLNSVEEYFSSYEDSKEIIADIENRMAEIFMSTLKDSKQVITPEDVQNLITTMGSVADFQAMEEDPAYQPVTSNPVFAGSTLELQTEAEYHESLKAQQSASKAQKTGIKEKEELVMPANQRHTIDYAPQYTGKNPLKTTRSRRLYRDGKHRVLGGVASGLAHYFNLDAMWVRLIFIALTFGLFMVPAIPIATIVSYIVLWLVVPYNNKLEENPRIKRFYRDGKHATVGGVVSGLSHYLGIELSLLRILFVIGIFLGGFSLVLYLVLWVISPEAKTITDHMKMEGEPITLKNIDSTVRKTINNIPKNKSAYTTTKAGQIVMFPFKMAGVLINSLSPLIRPFFVLASESIRIGGGAIAFITGLALTLGFTVAVVVTLGNFPINEAYVGPIPLRYYYSSIEMPELLATSIYFSFLIPSIFAIGIGVSLLLRRWVMRSRFSWTMLGLWVVSLIGVAVTLPRNINNFQYSNSVGQVQDYTFQGNTPVVLDVNWDNGEEDLRHPTLTLVGHAESNFKLEKDYLARGNSYKDAARNTKIIGYNIEQKGDILLFDRDITLGPNAKYRGQRVRMKLFVPFEKSFVLTRNIQRIIHARGGYRNMNGENLWKFTASGELVCTTCKPKEEEPEHSGIIESQTSSEKGERVFNINDFQALNVGGIFKVEVVRSNQTSLVAKGREADLDKIQVKQSGNELKISLNNRRRFNLGSKSIILEIRTPSLSQLNISGACKLEASGFQENEMMLDASGATKIELRNGNANKFILNVSGASKINAYDFKVKEARMDLSGASKVYTHVQNRLVVDASGASKVRYHGNPKVSTDNSGVSSVRKTD
;
A
#
# COMPACT_ATOMS: atom_id res chain seq x y z
N MET A 1 -16.16 -34.79 64.81
CA MET A 1 -15.65 -33.79 63.86
C MET A 1 -14.14 -33.76 64.02
N LYS A 2 -13.38 -34.02 62.96
CA LYS A 2 -11.94 -33.85 62.97
C LYS A 2 -11.60 -32.36 63.01
N LYS A 3 -10.51 -32.01 63.68
CA LYS A 3 -10.06 -30.62 63.80
C LYS A 3 -9.31 -30.26 62.51
N ASN A 4 -9.61 -29.08 61.98
CA ASN A 4 -8.99 -28.59 60.75
C ASN A 4 -7.93 -27.53 61.09
N ILE A 5 -6.79 -27.61 60.42
CA ILE A 5 -5.68 -26.66 60.52
C ILE A 5 -5.62 -25.85 59.22
N SER A 6 -5.36 -24.55 59.33
CA SER A 6 -5.10 -23.69 58.18
C SER A 6 -3.60 -23.70 57.87
N ILE A 7 -3.24 -24.08 56.66
CA ILE A 7 -1.85 -24.08 56.18
C ILE A 7 -1.69 -23.16 54.98
N ASN A 8 -0.48 -22.65 54.78
CA ASN A 8 -0.14 -21.83 53.63
C ASN A 8 0.86 -22.60 52.77
N ILE A 9 0.49 -22.86 51.51
CA ILE A 9 1.39 -23.47 50.51
C ILE A 9 1.47 -22.50 49.34
N SER A 10 2.67 -22.00 49.05
CA SER A 10 2.91 -21.06 47.95
C SER A 10 2.00 -19.81 47.94
N GLY A 11 1.66 -19.28 49.12
CA GLY A 11 0.82 -18.09 49.27
C GLY A 11 -0.70 -18.35 49.20
N ILE A 12 -1.11 -19.61 49.09
CA ILE A 12 -2.52 -20.04 49.09
C ILE A 12 -2.85 -20.70 50.42
N ILE A 13 -3.99 -20.31 51.00
CA ILE A 13 -4.50 -20.88 52.25
C ILE A 13 -5.33 -22.12 51.94
N PHE A 14 -4.97 -23.25 52.56
CA PHE A 14 -5.71 -24.50 52.53
C PHE A 14 -6.12 -24.93 53.94
N TYR A 15 -7.23 -25.66 54.05
CA TYR A 15 -7.64 -26.31 55.29
C TYR A 15 -7.33 -27.81 55.19
N ILE A 16 -6.66 -28.36 56.20
CA ILE A 16 -6.22 -29.76 56.24
C ILE A 16 -6.66 -30.40 57.56
N GLU A 17 -6.99 -31.70 57.56
CA GLU A 17 -7.28 -32.41 58.81
C GLU A 17 -6.00 -32.51 59.68
N GLU A 18 -6.14 -32.40 61.01
CA GLU A 18 -5.00 -32.38 61.97
C GLU A 18 -4.11 -33.63 61.89
N ASP A 19 -4.70 -34.81 61.63
CA ASP A 19 -3.99 -36.07 61.42
C ASP A 19 -3.27 -36.15 60.06
N THR A 20 -3.77 -35.43 59.06
CA THR A 20 -3.20 -35.36 57.70
C THR A 20 -2.06 -34.32 57.61
N TYR A 21 -2.08 -33.31 58.47
CA TYR A 21 -1.08 -32.25 58.50
C TYR A 21 0.33 -32.78 58.77
N GLU A 22 0.49 -33.71 59.72
CA GLU A 22 1.80 -34.28 60.05
C GLU A 22 2.38 -35.10 58.89
N GLU A 23 1.55 -35.81 58.13
CA GLU A 23 1.98 -36.57 56.94
C GLU A 23 2.52 -35.65 55.84
N LEU A 24 1.77 -34.59 55.52
CA LEU A 24 2.19 -33.59 54.54
C LEU A 24 3.45 -32.84 55.00
N LYS A 25 3.53 -32.48 56.29
CA LYS A 25 4.69 -31.78 56.87
C LYS A 25 5.95 -32.64 56.82
N ASN A 26 5.85 -33.93 57.13
CA ASN A 26 6.99 -34.85 57.03
C ASN A 26 7.46 -35.00 55.59
N TYR A 27 6.53 -35.12 54.63
CA TYR A 27 6.86 -35.13 53.22
C TYR A 27 7.57 -33.84 52.78
N LEU A 28 7.04 -32.66 53.13
CA LEU A 28 7.66 -31.36 52.82
C LEU A 28 9.07 -31.24 53.40
N ASN A 29 9.26 -31.59 54.67
CA ASN A 29 10.56 -31.56 55.33
C ASN A 29 11.56 -32.48 54.61
N SER A 30 11.15 -33.68 54.20
CA SER A 30 12.03 -34.61 53.47
C SER A 30 12.48 -34.05 52.11
N VAL A 31 11.58 -33.34 51.42
CA VAL A 31 11.87 -32.68 50.15
C VAL A 31 12.79 -31.47 50.36
N GLU A 32 12.51 -30.62 51.34
CA GLU A 32 13.33 -29.46 51.68
C GLU A 32 14.75 -29.86 52.10
N GLU A 33 14.88 -30.89 52.94
CA GLU A 33 16.16 -31.43 53.39
C GLU A 33 16.98 -31.98 52.21
N TYR A 34 16.36 -32.75 51.32
CA TYR A 34 17.03 -33.27 50.12
C TYR A 34 17.53 -32.15 49.20
N PHE A 35 16.69 -31.16 48.90
CA PHE A 35 17.05 -30.09 47.97
C PHE A 35 17.88 -28.96 48.60
N SER A 36 18.03 -28.92 49.93
CA SER A 36 18.74 -27.86 50.66
C SER A 36 20.19 -27.65 50.20
N SER A 37 20.84 -28.70 49.70
CA SER A 37 22.24 -28.70 49.27
C SER A 37 22.49 -28.08 47.88
N TYR A 38 21.44 -27.81 47.10
CA TYR A 38 21.55 -27.25 45.76
C TYR A 38 21.58 -25.70 45.75
N GLU A 39 22.33 -25.12 44.81
CA GLU A 39 22.51 -23.67 44.68
C GLU A 39 21.19 -22.91 44.46
N ASP A 40 20.27 -23.50 43.68
CA ASP A 40 18.93 -22.96 43.38
C ASP A 40 17.82 -23.52 44.30
N SER A 41 18.18 -24.08 45.46
CA SER A 41 17.25 -24.79 46.39
C SER A 41 15.97 -24.03 46.72
N LYS A 42 16.05 -22.73 46.98
CA LYS A 42 14.88 -21.88 47.29
C LYS A 42 13.88 -21.79 46.14
N GLU A 43 14.37 -21.76 44.90
CA GLU A 43 13.52 -21.70 43.71
C GLU A 43 12.91 -23.07 43.41
N ILE A 44 13.70 -24.14 43.55
CA ILE A 44 13.25 -25.52 43.43
C ILE A 44 12.13 -25.82 44.42
N ILE A 45 12.30 -25.47 45.69
CA ILE A 45 11.29 -25.66 46.74
C ILE A 45 10.04 -24.85 46.43
N ALA A 46 10.18 -23.57 46.05
CA ALA A 46 9.03 -22.74 45.70
C ALA A 46 8.24 -23.28 44.49
N ASP A 47 8.90 -23.86 43.49
CA ASP A 47 8.24 -24.49 42.34
C ASP A 47 7.55 -25.80 42.70
N ILE A 48 8.16 -26.59 43.58
CA ILE A 48 7.54 -27.80 44.14
C ILE A 48 6.29 -27.41 44.94
N GLU A 49 6.35 -26.39 45.81
CA GLU A 49 5.21 -25.83 46.54
C GLU A 49 4.10 -25.32 45.63
N ASN A 50 4.46 -24.59 44.56
CA ASN A 50 3.49 -24.14 43.56
C ASN A 50 2.76 -25.32 42.90
N ARG A 51 3.49 -26.39 42.55
CA ARG A 51 2.91 -27.59 41.95
C ARG A 51 2.04 -28.36 42.94
N MET A 52 2.44 -28.44 44.21
CA MET A 52 1.61 -29.03 45.27
C MET A 52 0.32 -28.24 45.47
N ALA A 53 0.39 -26.92 45.51
CA ALA A 53 -0.78 -26.06 45.59
C ALA A 53 -1.71 -26.22 44.36
N GLU A 54 -1.15 -26.40 43.16
CA GLU A 54 -1.92 -26.69 41.94
C GLU A 54 -2.65 -28.03 42.02
N ILE A 55 -1.98 -29.09 42.49
CA ILE A 55 -2.58 -30.42 42.69
C ILE A 55 -3.73 -30.30 43.69
N PHE A 56 -3.52 -29.71 44.86
CA PHE A 56 -4.58 -29.53 45.86
C PHE A 56 -5.74 -28.67 45.35
N MET A 57 -5.47 -27.58 44.63
CA MET A 57 -6.53 -26.78 43.99
C MET A 57 -7.35 -27.58 42.98
N SER A 58 -6.72 -28.48 42.22
CA SER A 58 -7.41 -29.33 41.26
C SER A 58 -8.30 -30.38 41.96
N THR A 59 -7.85 -30.92 43.08
CA THR A 59 -8.55 -31.94 43.88
C THR A 59 -9.74 -31.36 44.65
N LEU A 60 -9.68 -30.10 45.08
CA LEU A 60 -10.71 -29.43 45.90
C LEU A 60 -11.87 -28.78 45.08
N LYS A 61 -11.97 -29.02 43.76
CA LYS A 61 -12.95 -28.34 42.87
C LYS A 61 -14.41 -28.76 43.05
N ASP A 62 -14.69 -29.95 43.59
CA ASP A 62 -16.04 -30.54 43.64
C ASP A 62 -16.65 -30.55 45.05
N SER A 63 -16.90 -29.36 45.62
CA SER A 63 -17.52 -29.13 46.95
C SER A 63 -16.75 -29.62 48.19
N LYS A 64 -15.53 -30.16 48.00
CA LYS A 64 -14.58 -30.54 49.05
C LYS A 64 -13.74 -29.32 49.44
N GLN A 65 -13.78 -28.89 50.71
CA GLN A 65 -13.04 -27.71 51.20
C GLN A 65 -11.83 -28.04 52.09
N VAL A 66 -11.63 -29.33 52.41
CA VAL A 66 -10.62 -29.80 53.35
C VAL A 66 -9.78 -30.91 52.71
N ILE A 67 -8.46 -30.81 52.87
CA ILE A 67 -7.48 -31.82 52.43
C ILE A 67 -7.55 -33.01 53.39
N THR A 68 -7.79 -34.19 52.82
CA THR A 68 -7.87 -35.50 53.51
C THR A 68 -6.62 -36.35 53.23
N PRO A 69 -6.40 -37.46 53.98
CA PRO A 69 -5.24 -38.33 53.77
C PRO A 69 -5.10 -38.86 52.34
N GLU A 70 -6.22 -39.20 51.70
CA GLU A 70 -6.24 -39.67 50.30
C GLU A 70 -5.71 -38.61 49.32
N ASP A 71 -5.92 -37.33 49.61
CA ASP A 71 -5.46 -36.23 48.75
C ASP A 71 -3.94 -36.04 48.87
N VAL A 72 -3.37 -36.21 50.06
CA VAL A 72 -1.92 -36.18 50.30
C VAL A 72 -1.25 -37.40 49.66
N GLN A 73 -1.86 -38.58 49.77
CA GLN A 73 -1.32 -39.78 49.13
C GLN A 73 -1.34 -39.70 47.59
N ASN A 74 -2.39 -39.10 47.02
CA ASN A 74 -2.46 -38.81 45.58
C ASN A 74 -1.38 -37.79 45.16
N LEU A 75 -1.09 -36.80 46.00
CA LEU A 75 -0.02 -35.85 45.77
C LEU A 75 1.35 -36.54 45.77
N ILE A 76 1.64 -37.36 46.77
CA ILE A 76 2.90 -38.13 46.87
C ILE A 76 3.01 -39.08 45.68
N THR A 77 1.93 -39.74 45.25
CA THR A 77 1.95 -40.62 44.07
C THR A 77 2.22 -39.84 42.77
N THR A 78 1.74 -38.60 42.67
CA THR A 78 1.90 -37.75 41.48
C THR A 78 3.29 -37.11 41.41
N MET A 79 3.84 -36.70 42.56
CA MET A 79 5.13 -36.02 42.67
C MET A 79 6.31 -37.01 42.86
N GLY A 80 6.03 -38.21 43.39
CA GLY A 80 6.96 -39.22 43.89
C GLY A 80 7.43 -38.94 45.32
N SER A 81 8.08 -39.90 45.99
CA SER A 81 8.67 -39.72 47.33
C SER A 81 10.20 -39.72 47.30
N VAL A 82 10.85 -39.01 48.23
CA VAL A 82 12.32 -38.92 48.32
C VAL A 82 12.97 -40.29 48.53
N ALA A 83 12.31 -41.16 49.31
CA ALA A 83 12.77 -42.52 49.57
C ALA A 83 12.72 -43.41 48.31
N ASP A 84 11.66 -43.28 47.48
CA ASP A 84 11.56 -44.00 46.21
C ASP A 84 12.68 -43.59 45.23
N PHE A 85 13.16 -42.35 45.31
CA PHE A 85 14.26 -41.86 44.47
C PHE A 85 15.62 -42.42 44.90
N GLN A 86 15.90 -42.43 46.21
CA GLN A 86 17.13 -42.99 46.75
C GLN A 86 17.23 -44.50 46.50
N ALA A 87 16.10 -45.22 46.58
CA ALA A 87 16.05 -46.66 46.31
C ALA A 87 16.27 -47.01 44.82
N MET A 88 15.88 -46.13 43.89
CA MET A 88 16.15 -46.30 42.46
C MET A 88 17.60 -46.02 42.07
N GLU A 89 18.36 -45.27 42.89
CA GLU A 89 19.78 -44.97 42.67
C GLU A 89 20.71 -46.15 43.01
N GLU A 90 20.27 -47.09 43.86
CA GLU A 90 21.06 -48.26 44.24
C GLU A 90 20.93 -49.44 43.25
N ASP A 91 20.06 -49.34 42.24
CA ASP A 91 19.86 -50.36 41.22
C ASP A 91 20.85 -50.17 40.03
N PRO A 92 21.84 -51.07 39.84
CA PRO A 92 22.81 -50.99 38.74
C PRO A 92 22.19 -51.15 37.33
N ALA A 93 20.90 -51.51 37.21
CA ALA A 93 20.18 -51.58 35.94
C ALA A 93 19.49 -50.25 35.55
N TYR A 94 19.53 -49.22 36.40
CA TYR A 94 18.86 -47.95 36.12
C TYR A 94 19.60 -47.11 35.07
N GLN A 95 19.00 -46.98 33.88
CA GLN A 95 19.41 -45.97 32.89
C GLN A 95 18.43 -44.77 32.93
N PRO A 96 18.93 -43.53 33.01
CA PRO A 96 18.07 -42.35 32.92
C PRO A 96 17.39 -42.35 31.55
N VAL A 97 16.08 -42.07 31.53
CA VAL A 97 15.32 -41.93 30.28
C VAL A 97 15.84 -40.69 29.56
N THR A 98 16.82 -40.88 28.69
CA THR A 98 17.34 -39.84 27.81
C THR A 98 16.55 -39.88 26.51
N SER A 99 15.82 -38.80 26.24
CA SER A 99 15.20 -38.46 24.96
C SER A 99 14.12 -39.43 24.44
N ASN A 100 13.06 -38.84 23.89
CA ASN A 100 12.14 -39.54 23.00
C ASN A 100 12.92 -40.38 21.98
N PRO A 101 12.45 -41.57 21.59
CA PRO A 101 12.95 -42.20 20.38
C PRO A 101 12.77 -41.20 19.24
N VAL A 102 13.89 -40.82 18.63
CA VAL A 102 13.91 -40.26 17.29
C VAL A 102 13.04 -41.19 16.46
N PHE A 103 12.03 -40.65 15.77
CA PHE A 103 11.41 -41.32 14.63
C PHE A 103 12.53 -41.56 13.60
N ALA A 104 13.31 -42.61 13.81
CA ALA A 104 14.17 -43.19 12.80
C ALA A 104 13.23 -43.79 11.77
N GLY A 105 13.39 -43.35 10.52
CA GLY A 105 12.43 -43.48 9.44
C GLY A 105 11.59 -44.75 9.46
N SER A 106 10.28 -44.59 9.66
CA SER A 106 9.35 -45.37 8.86
C SER A 106 9.42 -44.76 7.47
N THR A 107 10.07 -45.46 6.54
CA THR A 107 9.72 -45.34 5.13
C THR A 107 8.20 -45.43 5.05
N LEU A 108 7.55 -44.31 4.77
CA LEU A 108 6.25 -44.33 4.11
C LEU A 108 6.51 -45.05 2.79
N GLU A 109 6.29 -46.37 2.78
CA GLU A 109 6.02 -47.07 1.54
C GLU A 109 4.82 -46.35 0.93
N LEU A 110 5.09 -45.65 -0.17
CA LEU A 110 4.06 -45.18 -1.08
C LEU A 110 3.29 -46.43 -1.53
N GLN A 111 2.18 -46.74 -0.86
CA GLN A 111 1.17 -47.60 -1.46
C GLN A 111 0.70 -46.89 -2.72
N THR A 112 0.96 -47.52 -3.86
CA THR A 112 0.53 -47.01 -5.15
C THR A 112 -1.00 -47.00 -5.22
N GLU A 113 -1.54 -46.04 -5.97
CA GLU A 113 -2.98 -45.77 -6.14
C GLU A 113 -3.82 -47.01 -6.50
N ALA A 114 -3.18 -48.09 -6.97
CA ALA A 114 -3.80 -49.37 -7.27
C ALA A 114 -4.28 -50.16 -6.03
N GLU A 115 -3.57 -50.13 -4.90
CA GLU A 115 -3.95 -50.87 -3.67
C GLU A 115 -5.11 -50.19 -2.91
N TYR A 116 -5.20 -48.86 -2.99
CA TYR A 116 -6.30 -48.10 -2.38
C TYR A 116 -7.64 -48.37 -3.09
N HIS A 117 -7.63 -48.55 -4.42
CA HIS A 117 -8.83 -48.86 -5.19
C HIS A 117 -9.31 -50.32 -5.02
N GLU A 118 -8.43 -51.25 -4.66
CA GLU A 118 -8.79 -52.66 -4.41
C GLU A 118 -9.41 -52.85 -3.02
N SER A 119 -8.91 -52.15 -1.99
CA SER A 119 -9.48 -52.15 -0.64
C SER A 119 -10.87 -51.47 -0.54
N LEU A 120 -11.12 -50.44 -1.36
CA LEU A 120 -12.45 -49.80 -1.47
C LEU A 120 -13.49 -50.72 -2.14
N LYS A 121 -13.09 -51.57 -3.10
CA LYS A 121 -13.97 -52.59 -3.69
C LYS A 121 -14.30 -53.72 -2.71
N ALA A 122 -13.36 -54.06 -1.82
CA ALA A 122 -13.57 -55.06 -0.77
C ALA A 122 -14.49 -54.57 0.38
N GLN A 123 -14.53 -53.26 0.64
CA GLN A 123 -15.46 -52.68 1.64
C GLN A 123 -16.86 -52.42 1.09
N GLN A 124 -17.01 -52.17 -0.21
CA GLN A 124 -18.31 -51.94 -0.85
C GLN A 124 -19.13 -53.23 -1.07
N SER A 125 -18.52 -54.41 -0.98
CA SER A 125 -19.22 -55.70 -1.06
C SER A 125 -19.81 -56.18 0.28
N ALA A 126 -19.47 -55.56 1.41
CA ALA A 126 -19.90 -55.99 2.74
C ALA A 126 -21.11 -55.22 3.31
N SER A 127 -21.64 -54.19 2.62
CA SER A 127 -22.70 -53.30 3.14
C SER A 127 -23.93 -53.25 2.23
N LYS A 128 -24.49 -54.41 1.86
CA LYS A 128 -25.76 -54.46 1.11
C LYS A 128 -26.71 -55.56 1.60
N ALA A 129 -27.18 -55.41 2.84
CA ALA A 129 -28.43 -55.92 3.39
C ALA A 129 -28.62 -55.10 4.69
N GLN A 130 -29.70 -54.40 5.02
CA GLN A 130 -31.13 -54.68 4.93
C GLN A 130 -31.84 -53.37 5.39
N LYS A 131 -32.62 -52.67 4.54
CA LYS A 131 -34.10 -52.43 4.67
C LYS A 131 -34.62 -52.56 6.12
N THR A 132 -35.32 -51.62 6.78
CA THR A 132 -36.52 -50.80 6.49
C THR A 132 -36.84 -50.10 7.84
N GLY A 133 -37.26 -48.84 7.99
CA GLY A 133 -38.56 -48.26 7.63
C GLY A 133 -39.15 -47.43 8.81
N ILE A 134 -39.48 -46.16 8.54
CA ILE A 134 -40.73 -45.43 8.92
C ILE A 134 -41.01 -44.97 10.39
N LYS A 135 -41.35 -43.65 10.48
CA LYS A 135 -42.19 -42.86 11.45
C LYS A 135 -41.72 -42.66 12.89
N GLU A 136 -42.20 -41.70 13.67
CA GLU A 136 -42.75 -40.32 13.61
C GLU A 136 -43.01 -39.96 15.10
N LYS A 137 -42.87 -38.69 15.48
CA LYS A 137 -43.32 -37.99 16.71
C LYS A 137 -43.84 -38.81 17.91
N GLU A 138 -43.40 -38.46 19.12
CA GLU A 138 -44.27 -37.81 20.12
C GLU A 138 -43.51 -37.28 21.35
N GLU A 139 -44.06 -36.21 21.89
CA GLU A 139 -43.65 -35.40 23.04
C GLU A 139 -44.29 -35.98 24.31
N LEU A 140 -43.55 -36.13 25.41
CA LEU A 140 -44.12 -36.46 26.72
C LEU A 140 -43.46 -35.63 27.83
N VAL A 141 -44.30 -34.87 28.53
CA VAL A 141 -43.96 -33.92 29.60
C VAL A 141 -44.26 -34.55 30.98
N MET A 142 -43.55 -34.06 32.02
CA MET A 142 -43.82 -34.10 33.48
C MET A 142 -43.10 -35.20 34.30
N PRO A 143 -42.89 -35.01 35.63
CA PRO A 143 -42.44 -33.83 36.39
C PRO A 143 -41.37 -34.16 37.46
N ALA A 144 -40.94 -33.14 38.21
CA ALA A 144 -39.99 -33.22 39.33
C ALA A 144 -40.61 -33.81 40.61
N ASN A 145 -39.95 -34.79 41.24
CA ASN A 145 -39.89 -34.89 42.71
C ASN A 145 -38.69 -35.75 43.17
N GLN A 146 -38.23 -35.41 44.38
CA GLN A 146 -36.96 -35.73 45.02
C GLN A 146 -36.85 -37.14 45.66
N ARG A 147 -35.58 -37.60 45.74
CA ARG A 147 -34.94 -38.52 46.73
C ARG A 147 -35.06 -40.04 46.52
N HIS A 148 -33.93 -40.69 46.23
CA HIS A 148 -33.03 -41.30 47.24
C HIS A 148 -31.82 -41.93 46.51
N THR A 149 -30.60 -41.58 46.93
CA THR A 149 -29.34 -42.19 46.48
C THR A 149 -28.76 -42.99 47.64
N ILE A 150 -28.55 -44.31 47.46
CA ILE A 150 -27.45 -45.06 48.07
C ILE A 150 -26.90 -46.05 47.04
N ASP A 151 -25.62 -45.85 46.73
CA ASP A 151 -24.52 -46.72 46.29
C ASP A 151 -24.77 -48.00 45.49
N TYR A 152 -24.11 -48.06 44.33
CA TYR A 152 -23.07 -49.07 44.08
C TYR A 152 -21.93 -48.44 43.28
N ALA A 153 -20.70 -48.52 43.81
CA ALA A 153 -19.48 -48.28 43.05
C ALA A 153 -19.23 -49.43 42.05
N PRO A 154 -18.66 -49.14 40.86
CA PRO A 154 -17.71 -50.08 40.30
C PRO A 154 -16.40 -49.41 39.86
N GLN A 155 -15.33 -49.89 40.48
CA GLN A 155 -14.09 -50.37 39.89
C GLN A 155 -13.53 -49.63 38.65
N TYR A 156 -12.40 -48.97 38.90
CA TYR A 156 -11.49 -48.44 37.90
C TYR A 156 -10.97 -49.55 36.98
N THR A 157 -11.40 -49.51 35.72
CA THR A 157 -10.63 -50.07 34.61
C THR A 157 -10.05 -48.92 33.80
N GLY A 158 -8.74 -48.95 33.60
CA GLY A 158 -8.00 -47.91 32.91
C GLY A 158 -8.51 -47.70 31.49
N LYS A 159 -9.10 -46.53 31.24
CA LYS A 159 -9.20 -45.87 29.92
C LYS A 159 -9.66 -44.41 30.12
N ASN A 160 -8.83 -43.48 29.64
CA ASN A 160 -9.04 -42.05 29.40
C ASN A 160 -10.14 -41.32 30.23
N PRO A 161 -9.77 -40.42 31.17
CA PRO A 161 -10.77 -39.54 31.78
C PRO A 161 -11.40 -38.65 30.70
N LEU A 162 -12.72 -38.66 30.73
CA LEU A 162 -13.64 -38.10 29.75
C LEU A 162 -13.31 -36.66 29.38
N LYS A 163 -13.35 -36.40 28.07
CA LYS A 163 -13.39 -35.08 27.43
C LYS A 163 -14.68 -34.37 27.89
N THR A 164 -14.65 -33.70 29.03
CA THR A 164 -15.71 -32.75 29.40
C THR A 164 -15.61 -31.56 28.45
N THR A 165 -16.47 -31.50 27.44
CA THR A 165 -16.54 -30.36 26.50
C THR A 165 -17.20 -29.17 27.20
N ARG A 166 -16.54 -28.59 28.21
CA ARG A 166 -16.92 -27.28 28.75
C ARG A 166 -16.68 -26.26 27.63
N SER A 167 -17.67 -25.43 27.30
CA SER A 167 -17.50 -24.40 26.25
C SER A 167 -16.30 -23.53 26.64
N ARG A 168 -15.19 -23.62 25.90
CA ARG A 168 -14.04 -22.77 26.15
C ARG A 168 -14.49 -21.34 25.87
N ARG A 169 -14.31 -20.44 26.84
CA ARG A 169 -14.52 -19.01 26.64
C ARG A 169 -13.15 -18.38 26.44
N LEU A 170 -13.05 -17.49 25.46
CA LEU A 170 -11.82 -16.75 25.21
C LEU A 170 -11.67 -15.68 26.29
N TYR A 171 -10.51 -15.68 26.95
CA TYR A 171 -10.11 -14.66 27.91
C TYR A 171 -8.78 -14.07 27.47
N ARG A 172 -8.54 -12.80 27.80
CA ARG A 172 -7.19 -12.21 27.69
C ARG A 172 -6.39 -12.65 28.90
N ASP A 173 -5.21 -13.22 28.66
CA ASP A 173 -4.34 -13.66 29.73
C ASP A 173 -3.54 -12.49 30.29
N GLY A 174 -3.79 -12.19 31.57
CA GLY A 174 -3.13 -11.12 32.30
C GLY A 174 -1.76 -11.48 32.87
N LYS A 175 -1.48 -12.77 33.09
CA LYS A 175 -0.26 -13.26 33.72
C LYS A 175 0.90 -13.27 32.72
N HIS A 176 0.66 -13.75 31.50
CA HIS A 176 1.70 -13.92 30.47
C HIS A 176 1.58 -12.90 29.33
N ARG A 177 1.17 -11.66 29.62
CA ARG A 177 0.97 -10.61 28.60
C ARG A 177 2.27 -9.91 28.20
N VAL A 178 2.42 -9.67 26.90
CA VAL A 178 3.40 -8.69 26.36
C VAL A 178 2.69 -7.38 26.03
N LEU A 179 1.62 -7.47 25.23
CA LEU A 179 0.72 -6.37 24.92
C LEU A 179 -0.71 -6.88 25.14
N GLY A 180 -1.52 -6.21 25.95
CA GLY A 180 -2.98 -6.45 26.10
C GLY A 180 -3.49 -7.85 26.52
N GLY A 181 -2.65 -8.88 26.57
CA GLY A 181 -3.00 -10.27 26.93
C GLY A 181 -3.73 -11.07 25.84
N VAL A 182 -3.96 -10.49 24.65
CA VAL A 182 -4.80 -11.10 23.60
C VAL A 182 -4.13 -12.33 22.98
N ALA A 183 -2.85 -12.22 22.61
CA ALA A 183 -2.13 -13.32 21.96
C ALA A 183 -1.98 -14.53 22.90
N SER A 184 -1.63 -14.31 24.16
CA SER A 184 -1.53 -15.36 25.19
C SER A 184 -2.91 -15.98 25.50
N GLY A 185 -3.96 -15.16 25.49
CA GLY A 185 -5.34 -15.62 25.63
C GLY A 185 -5.84 -16.51 24.48
N LEU A 186 -5.54 -16.11 23.24
CA LEU A 186 -5.82 -16.92 22.06
C LEU A 186 -5.03 -18.24 22.07
N ALA A 187 -3.77 -18.18 22.49
CA ALA A 187 -2.92 -19.36 22.62
C ALA A 187 -3.50 -20.37 23.62
N HIS A 188 -3.96 -19.89 24.79
CA HIS A 188 -4.65 -20.72 25.78
C HIS A 188 -5.93 -21.35 25.21
N TYR A 189 -6.75 -20.57 24.52
CA TYR A 189 -7.99 -21.06 23.92
C TYR A 189 -7.76 -22.19 22.91
N PHE A 190 -6.75 -22.03 22.04
CA PHE A 190 -6.40 -23.01 21.00
C PHE A 190 -5.44 -24.11 21.45
N ASN A 191 -5.01 -24.15 22.73
CA ASN A 191 -3.96 -25.05 23.22
C ASN A 191 -2.65 -24.96 22.40
N LEU A 192 -2.24 -23.74 22.06
CA LEU A 192 -0.98 -23.44 21.38
C LEU A 192 -0.03 -22.70 22.33
N ASP A 193 1.26 -22.69 22.00
CA ASP A 193 2.20 -21.77 22.63
C ASP A 193 1.95 -20.32 22.18
N ALA A 194 1.99 -19.39 23.12
CA ALA A 194 1.78 -17.97 22.89
C ALA A 194 2.81 -17.36 21.93
N MET A 195 4.01 -17.94 21.82
CA MET A 195 5.04 -17.49 20.89
C MET A 195 4.56 -17.53 19.43
N TRP A 196 3.94 -18.64 19.01
CA TRP A 196 3.47 -18.79 17.62
C TRP A 196 2.35 -17.81 17.28
N VAL A 197 1.42 -17.59 18.22
CA VAL A 197 0.34 -16.62 18.02
C VAL A 197 0.91 -15.20 17.88
N ARG A 198 1.93 -14.84 18.68
CA ARG A 198 2.63 -13.54 18.55
C ARG A 198 3.32 -13.41 17.19
N LEU A 199 4.02 -14.45 16.74
CA LEU A 199 4.74 -14.45 15.47
C LEU A 199 3.78 -14.26 14.29
N ILE A 200 2.62 -14.92 14.31
CA ILE A 200 1.57 -14.75 13.28
C ILE A 200 1.08 -13.29 13.24
N PHE A 201 0.75 -12.69 14.38
CA PHE A 201 0.32 -11.28 14.42
C PHE A 201 1.40 -10.33 13.89
N ILE A 202 2.66 -10.56 14.24
CA ILE A 202 3.79 -9.74 13.77
C ILE A 202 3.98 -9.92 12.26
N ALA A 203 3.94 -11.15 11.75
CA ALA A 203 4.08 -11.45 10.32
C ALA A 203 2.96 -10.81 9.47
N LEU A 204 1.72 -10.85 9.96
CA LEU A 204 0.56 -10.23 9.31
C LEU A 204 0.62 -8.70 9.37
N THR A 205 1.19 -8.13 10.44
CA THR A 205 1.30 -6.67 10.61
C THR A 205 2.45 -6.08 9.80
N PHE A 206 3.61 -6.72 9.78
CA PHE A 206 4.83 -6.18 9.13
C PHE A 206 5.10 -6.74 7.73
N GLY A 207 4.21 -7.59 7.21
CA GLY A 207 4.16 -7.87 5.79
C GLY A 207 5.16 -8.92 5.32
N LEU A 208 4.85 -10.19 5.59
CA LEU A 208 5.23 -11.28 4.69
C LEU A 208 4.34 -11.36 3.43
N PHE A 209 3.27 -10.55 3.35
CA PHE A 209 2.32 -10.51 2.24
C PHE A 209 2.24 -9.11 1.62
N MET A 210 2.36 -9.04 0.29
CA MET A 210 2.37 -7.83 -0.57
C MET A 210 1.06 -7.03 -0.60
N VAL A 211 0.15 -7.21 0.37
CA VAL A 211 -1.20 -6.61 0.36
C VAL A 211 -1.34 -5.58 1.50
N PRO A 212 -1.44 -4.26 1.19
CA PRO A 212 -1.45 -3.20 2.20
C PRO A 212 -2.69 -3.17 3.11
N ALA A 213 -3.77 -3.89 2.75
CA ALA A 213 -4.96 -3.99 3.59
C ALA A 213 -4.79 -4.93 4.81
N ILE A 214 -3.90 -5.93 4.73
CA ILE A 214 -3.73 -6.96 5.76
C ILE A 214 -3.13 -6.38 7.06
N PRO A 215 -2.09 -5.52 7.03
CA PRO A 215 -1.56 -4.87 8.23
C PRO A 215 -2.61 -4.08 9.00
N ILE A 216 -3.39 -3.26 8.30
CA ILE A 216 -4.40 -2.39 8.91
C ILE A 216 -5.50 -3.24 9.56
N ALA A 217 -6.01 -4.24 8.85
CA ALA A 217 -7.03 -5.15 9.37
C ALA A 217 -6.52 -5.96 10.59
N THR A 218 -5.25 -6.36 10.59
CA THR A 218 -4.63 -7.10 11.69
C THR A 218 -4.50 -6.23 12.94
N ILE A 219 -4.05 -4.97 12.80
CA ILE A 219 -3.96 -4.03 13.92
C ILE A 219 -5.36 -3.74 14.49
N VAL A 220 -6.33 -3.45 13.62
CA VAL A 220 -7.71 -3.17 14.04
C VAL A 220 -8.32 -4.38 14.75
N SER A 221 -8.17 -5.59 14.19
CA SER A 221 -8.69 -6.82 14.81
C SER A 221 -8.06 -7.09 16.18
N TYR A 222 -6.76 -6.85 16.34
CA TYR A 222 -6.09 -6.96 17.63
C TYR A 222 -6.64 -5.97 18.66
N ILE A 223 -6.84 -4.71 18.26
CA ILE A 223 -7.43 -3.66 19.13
C ILE A 223 -8.87 -4.03 19.51
N VAL A 224 -9.66 -4.52 18.58
CA VAL A 224 -11.04 -4.97 18.84
C VAL A 224 -11.06 -6.14 19.84
N LEU A 225 -10.21 -7.15 19.65
CA LEU A 225 -10.08 -8.26 20.60
C LEU A 225 -9.59 -7.77 21.97
N TRP A 226 -8.67 -6.81 21.99
CA TRP A 226 -8.21 -6.19 23.22
C TRP A 226 -9.30 -5.38 23.92
N LEU A 227 -10.29 -4.84 23.20
CA LEU A 227 -11.42 -4.15 23.81
C LEU A 227 -12.50 -5.13 24.29
N VAL A 228 -12.87 -6.12 23.47
CA VAL A 228 -14.06 -6.97 23.66
C VAL A 228 -13.83 -8.16 24.59
N VAL A 229 -12.69 -8.85 24.48
CA VAL A 229 -12.47 -10.14 25.18
C VAL A 229 -12.27 -9.89 26.68
N PRO A 230 -12.91 -10.54 27.66
CA PRO A 230 -12.69 -10.22 29.08
C PRO A 230 -11.26 -10.50 29.59
N TYR A 231 -10.75 -9.69 30.55
CA TYR A 231 -9.44 -9.87 31.18
C TYR A 231 -9.49 -10.92 32.30
N ASN A 232 -8.54 -11.86 32.35
CA ASN A 232 -8.40 -12.83 33.43
C ASN A 232 -6.92 -13.06 33.79
N ASN A 233 -6.57 -12.95 35.07
CA ASN A 233 -5.22 -13.13 35.61
C ASN A 233 -5.00 -14.49 36.28
N LYS A 234 -6.03 -15.34 36.38
CA LYS A 234 -6.01 -16.66 37.01
C LYS A 234 -6.29 -17.79 36.02
N LEU A 235 -5.87 -17.63 34.76
CA LEU A 235 -6.03 -18.70 33.77
C LEU A 235 -5.10 -19.86 34.10
N GLU A 236 -5.69 -21.04 34.31
CA GLU A 236 -4.97 -22.28 34.59
C GLU A 236 -4.14 -22.71 33.37
N GLU A 237 -2.90 -23.08 33.61
CA GLU A 237 -1.96 -23.45 32.56
C GLU A 237 -2.10 -24.94 32.22
N ASN A 238 -1.93 -25.29 30.96
CA ASN A 238 -1.93 -26.70 30.57
C ASN A 238 -0.50 -27.24 30.61
N PRO A 239 -0.15 -28.14 31.55
CA PRO A 239 1.22 -28.63 31.72
C PRO A 239 1.69 -29.53 30.57
N ARG A 240 0.80 -29.94 29.65
CA ARG A 240 1.13 -30.78 28.50
C ARG A 240 1.62 -30.00 27.28
N ILE A 241 1.52 -28.66 27.30
CA ILE A 241 1.91 -27.82 26.17
C ILE A 241 3.34 -27.33 26.39
N LYS A 242 4.25 -27.73 25.50
CA LYS A 242 5.61 -27.17 25.47
C LYS A 242 5.55 -25.66 25.28
N ARG A 243 6.37 -24.93 26.03
CA ARG A 243 6.49 -23.47 25.89
C ARG A 243 7.88 -23.08 25.48
N PHE A 244 7.96 -22.15 24.55
CA PHE A 244 9.21 -21.60 24.09
C PHE A 244 9.75 -20.59 25.11
N TYR A 245 10.90 -20.91 25.68
CA TYR A 245 11.71 -20.00 26.46
C TYR A 245 13.06 -19.80 25.76
N ARG A 246 13.63 -18.61 25.88
CA ARG A 246 15.02 -18.37 25.48
C ARG A 246 15.94 -18.79 26.61
N ASP A 247 16.90 -19.63 26.31
CA ASP A 247 17.86 -20.13 27.28
C ASP A 247 19.09 -19.22 27.32
N GLY A 248 19.23 -18.48 28.43
CA GLY A 248 20.35 -17.58 28.68
C GLY A 248 21.62 -18.29 29.11
N LYS A 249 21.53 -19.48 29.73
CA LYS A 249 22.67 -20.20 30.32
C LYS A 249 23.60 -20.76 29.23
N HIS A 250 23.06 -21.24 28.11
CA HIS A 250 23.85 -21.72 26.95
C HIS A 250 23.81 -20.76 25.73
N ALA A 251 23.47 -19.49 25.95
CA ALA A 251 23.36 -18.46 24.91
C ALA A 251 24.72 -18.05 24.31
N THR A 252 24.79 -17.92 22.98
CA THR A 252 25.89 -17.19 22.29
C THR A 252 25.56 -15.70 22.09
N VAL A 253 24.33 -15.42 21.70
CA VAL A 253 23.68 -14.10 21.66
C VAL A 253 22.24 -14.37 22.11
N GLY A 254 21.68 -13.57 23.02
CA GLY A 254 20.24 -13.49 23.36
C GLY A 254 19.49 -14.76 23.82
N GLY A 255 20.07 -15.96 23.73
CA GLY A 255 19.49 -17.23 24.15
C GLY A 255 18.46 -17.87 23.20
N VAL A 256 18.14 -17.24 22.07
CA VAL A 256 17.05 -17.67 21.17
C VAL A 256 17.34 -19.01 20.50
N VAL A 257 18.54 -19.17 19.91
CA VAL A 257 18.89 -20.43 19.21
C VAL A 257 19.07 -21.59 20.20
N SER A 258 19.56 -21.30 21.41
CA SER A 258 19.65 -22.30 22.49
C SER A 258 18.26 -22.74 22.94
N GLY A 259 17.37 -21.79 23.22
CA GLY A 259 15.98 -22.10 23.55
C GLY A 259 15.28 -22.91 22.46
N LEU A 260 15.55 -22.60 21.18
CA LEU A 260 14.94 -23.28 20.04
C LEU A 260 15.49 -24.68 19.82
N SER A 261 16.74 -24.96 20.20
CA SER A 261 17.28 -26.33 20.17
C SER A 261 16.57 -27.22 21.19
N HIS A 262 16.36 -26.75 22.42
CA HIS A 262 15.65 -27.52 23.44
C HIS A 262 14.16 -27.68 23.12
N TYR A 263 13.50 -26.62 22.64
CA TYR A 263 12.09 -26.66 22.28
C TYR A 263 11.80 -27.61 21.10
N LEU A 264 12.64 -27.59 20.06
CA LEU A 264 12.47 -28.44 18.86
C LEU A 264 13.16 -29.80 18.96
N GLY A 265 14.05 -30.02 19.94
CA GLY A 265 14.88 -31.22 20.03
C GLY A 265 15.91 -31.35 18.90
N ILE A 266 16.31 -30.24 18.27
CA ILE A 266 17.29 -30.20 17.17
C ILE A 266 18.67 -29.86 17.74
N GLU A 267 19.73 -30.45 17.20
CA GLU A 267 21.10 -30.12 17.62
C GLU A 267 21.40 -28.61 17.46
N LEU A 268 21.92 -28.00 18.52
CA LEU A 268 22.20 -26.56 18.62
C LEU A 268 23.14 -26.05 17.50
N SER A 269 24.11 -26.87 17.08
CA SER A 269 25.07 -26.53 16.02
C SER A 269 24.38 -26.36 14.66
N LEU A 270 23.50 -27.28 14.30
CA LEU A 270 22.77 -27.27 13.03
C LEU A 270 21.84 -26.06 12.94
N LEU A 271 21.14 -25.76 14.03
CA LEU A 271 20.25 -24.61 14.11
C LEU A 271 21.02 -23.29 13.95
N ARG A 272 22.22 -23.18 14.54
CA ARG A 272 23.09 -22.00 14.34
C ARG A 272 23.50 -21.83 12.87
N ILE A 273 23.90 -22.91 12.20
CA ILE A 273 24.28 -22.89 10.78
C ILE A 273 23.09 -22.44 9.91
N LEU A 274 21.88 -22.95 10.18
CA LEU A 274 20.67 -22.54 9.49
C LEU A 274 20.41 -21.03 9.63
N PHE A 275 20.55 -20.49 10.84
CA PHE A 275 20.40 -19.05 11.07
C PHE A 275 21.48 -18.24 10.34
N VAL A 276 22.74 -18.68 10.29
CA VAL A 276 23.81 -18.02 9.49
C VAL A 276 23.47 -18.01 8.02
N ILE A 277 23.14 -19.17 7.45
CA ILE A 277 22.84 -19.31 6.02
C ILE A 277 21.64 -18.43 5.65
N GLY A 278 20.62 -18.40 6.51
CA GLY A 278 19.45 -17.53 6.33
C GLY A 278 19.74 -16.03 6.39
N ILE A 279 20.88 -15.59 6.96
CA ILE A 279 21.30 -14.19 6.88
C ILE A 279 21.78 -13.88 5.46
N PHE A 280 22.54 -14.80 4.84
CA PHE A 280 23.03 -14.62 3.46
C PHE A 280 21.94 -14.82 2.40
N LEU A 281 20.91 -15.62 2.68
CA LEU A 281 19.74 -15.83 1.82
C LEU A 281 18.67 -14.72 1.95
N GLY A 282 19.08 -13.47 2.14
CA GLY A 282 18.18 -12.29 2.12
C GLY A 282 17.87 -11.68 3.49
N GLY A 283 18.66 -11.94 4.53
CA GLY A 283 18.61 -11.21 5.81
C GLY A 283 17.39 -11.50 6.71
N PHE A 284 16.41 -12.29 6.23
CA PHE A 284 15.19 -12.61 6.97
C PHE A 284 15.50 -13.30 8.31
N SER A 285 16.53 -14.15 8.35
CA SER A 285 16.98 -14.83 9.57
C SER A 285 17.40 -13.86 10.69
N LEU A 286 18.03 -12.73 10.35
CA LEU A 286 18.42 -11.71 11.33
C LEU A 286 17.19 -11.02 11.94
N VAL A 287 16.22 -10.66 11.10
CA VAL A 287 14.97 -10.04 11.54
C VAL A 287 14.15 -11.01 12.39
N LEU A 288 14.00 -12.26 11.94
CA LEU A 288 13.33 -13.32 12.68
C LEU A 288 13.98 -13.54 14.05
N TYR A 289 15.30 -13.57 14.09
CA TYR A 289 16.06 -13.70 15.32
C TYR A 289 15.81 -12.56 16.31
N LEU A 290 15.83 -11.30 15.84
CA LEU A 290 15.52 -10.12 16.67
C LEU A 290 14.07 -10.13 17.17
N VAL A 291 13.12 -10.52 16.33
CA VAL A 291 11.71 -10.65 16.70
C VAL A 291 11.56 -11.71 17.80
N LEU A 292 12.11 -12.91 17.59
CA LEU A 292 12.10 -13.98 18.58
C LEU A 292 12.74 -13.53 19.90
N TRP A 293 13.85 -12.78 19.84
CA TRP A 293 14.52 -12.26 21.03
C TRP A 293 13.66 -11.29 21.86
N VAL A 294 12.89 -10.40 21.20
CA VAL A 294 12.01 -9.44 21.88
C VAL A 294 10.76 -10.10 22.46
N ILE A 295 10.18 -11.10 21.76
CA ILE A 295 8.90 -11.70 22.18
C ILE A 295 9.03 -12.86 23.16
N SER A 296 10.21 -13.49 23.24
CA SER A 296 10.41 -14.69 24.05
C SER A 296 10.90 -14.37 25.47
N PRO A 297 10.28 -15.00 26.49
CA PRO A 297 10.74 -14.87 27.87
C PRO A 297 12.03 -15.67 28.11
N GLU A 298 12.89 -15.21 29.01
CA GLU A 298 14.04 -15.99 29.50
C GLU A 298 13.60 -17.13 30.39
N ALA A 299 14.18 -18.31 30.20
CA ALA A 299 14.15 -19.36 31.21
C ALA A 299 15.05 -18.93 32.37
N LYS A 300 14.44 -18.72 33.55
CA LYS A 300 15.17 -18.37 34.78
C LYS A 300 15.22 -19.55 35.74
N THR A 301 14.08 -20.22 35.88
CA THR A 301 13.88 -21.36 36.79
C THR A 301 14.25 -22.68 36.11
N ILE A 302 14.62 -23.70 36.89
CA ILE A 302 14.80 -25.08 36.38
C ILE A 302 13.48 -25.62 35.82
N THR A 303 12.36 -25.22 36.43
CA THR A 303 11.03 -25.56 35.97
C THR A 303 10.70 -24.99 34.59
N ASP A 304 11.18 -23.80 34.23
CA ASP A 304 11.02 -23.23 32.89
C ASP A 304 11.79 -24.04 31.84
N HIS A 305 12.98 -24.55 32.20
CA HIS A 305 13.75 -25.47 31.35
C HIS A 305 12.98 -26.79 31.12
N MET A 306 12.37 -27.35 32.17
CA MET A 306 11.54 -28.56 32.02
C MET A 306 10.29 -28.31 31.16
N LYS A 307 9.67 -27.13 31.29
CA LYS A 307 8.50 -26.72 30.48
C LYS A 307 8.82 -26.57 28.99
N MET A 308 10.05 -26.18 28.62
CA MET A 308 10.44 -26.08 27.21
C MET A 308 10.76 -27.43 26.58
N GLU A 309 11.30 -28.36 27.36
CA GLU A 309 11.56 -29.73 26.90
C GLU A 309 10.27 -30.57 26.86
N GLY A 310 9.26 -30.16 27.65
CA GLY A 310 7.95 -30.82 27.75
C GLY A 310 7.93 -31.94 28.79
N GLU A 311 8.86 -31.93 29.73
CA GLU A 311 8.93 -32.89 30.82
C GLU A 311 7.96 -32.48 31.94
N PRO A 312 7.20 -33.42 32.54
CA PRO A 312 6.33 -33.11 33.66
C PRO A 312 7.17 -32.71 34.89
N ILE A 313 6.66 -31.74 35.65
CA ILE A 313 7.27 -31.25 36.90
C ILE A 313 7.04 -32.31 38.00
N THR A 314 7.93 -33.28 38.08
CA THR A 314 7.99 -34.31 39.13
C THR A 314 9.35 -34.24 39.82
N LEU A 315 9.44 -34.70 41.06
CA LEU A 315 10.69 -34.64 41.82
C LEU A 315 11.83 -35.42 41.12
N LYS A 316 11.49 -36.54 40.47
CA LYS A 316 12.42 -37.32 39.63
C LYS A 316 13.02 -36.52 38.47
N ASN A 317 12.18 -35.78 37.74
CA ASN A 317 12.65 -35.03 36.58
C ASN A 317 13.42 -33.77 37.01
N ILE A 318 13.00 -33.12 38.10
CA ILE A 318 13.73 -32.00 38.73
C ILE A 318 15.11 -32.46 39.16
N ASP A 319 15.24 -33.54 39.93
CA ASP A 319 16.54 -34.08 40.36
C ASP A 319 17.42 -34.46 39.17
N SER A 320 16.88 -35.21 38.20
CA SER A 320 17.65 -35.59 37.01
C SER A 320 18.15 -34.38 36.21
N THR A 321 17.39 -33.29 36.19
CA THR A 321 17.75 -32.03 35.51
C THR A 321 18.78 -31.24 36.31
N VAL A 322 18.62 -31.16 37.63
CA VAL A 322 19.56 -30.54 38.56
C VAL A 322 20.92 -31.26 38.50
N ARG A 323 20.92 -32.60 38.54
CA ARG A 323 22.14 -33.42 38.40
C ARG A 323 22.75 -33.35 37.02
N LYS A 324 21.95 -33.34 35.95
CA LYS A 324 22.46 -33.03 34.59
C LYS A 324 23.11 -31.65 34.56
N THR A 325 22.65 -30.68 35.34
CA THR A 325 23.24 -29.34 35.39
C THR A 325 24.54 -29.31 36.21
N ILE A 326 24.59 -30.04 37.32
CA ILE A 326 25.74 -30.06 38.26
C ILE A 326 26.85 -31.02 37.80
N ASN A 327 26.51 -32.22 37.32
CA ASN A 327 27.47 -33.17 36.76
C ASN A 327 28.02 -32.72 35.40
N ASN A 328 27.33 -31.79 34.72
CA ASN A 328 27.86 -31.08 33.55
C ASN A 328 28.53 -29.74 33.90
N ILE A 329 29.11 -29.56 35.10
CA ILE A 329 30.20 -28.57 35.26
C ILE A 329 31.42 -29.18 34.56
N PRO A 330 31.78 -28.73 33.34
CA PRO A 330 33.00 -29.19 32.73
C PRO A 330 34.12 -28.51 33.50
N LYS A 331 35.02 -29.30 34.10
CA LYS A 331 36.38 -28.82 34.36
C LYS A 331 36.92 -28.28 33.03
N ASN A 332 36.95 -26.95 32.93
CA ASN A 332 37.57 -26.14 31.89
C ASN A 332 38.17 -26.91 30.70
N LYS A 333 37.32 -27.30 29.74
CA LYS A 333 37.53 -27.22 28.28
C LYS A 333 36.28 -27.77 27.56
N SER A 334 35.90 -27.07 26.50
CA SER A 334 34.73 -27.32 25.65
C SER A 334 34.56 -28.79 25.24
N ALA A 335 33.41 -29.37 25.58
CA ALA A 335 33.01 -30.68 25.07
C ALA A 335 31.47 -30.77 24.93
N TYR A 336 30.89 -29.87 24.14
CA TYR A 336 30.05 -30.38 23.06
C TYR A 336 31.04 -30.59 21.92
N THR A 337 31.14 -31.82 21.41
CA THR A 337 32.04 -32.24 20.32
C THR A 337 31.91 -31.30 19.13
N THR A 338 32.70 -30.24 19.18
CA THR A 338 32.77 -29.25 18.13
C THR A 338 33.75 -29.82 17.13
N THR A 339 33.24 -30.46 16.08
CA THR A 339 34.02 -30.68 14.86
C THR A 339 34.70 -29.36 14.49
N LYS A 340 35.90 -29.39 13.88
CA LYS A 340 36.64 -28.18 13.45
C LYS A 340 35.74 -27.16 12.71
N ALA A 341 34.68 -27.63 12.04
CA ALA A 341 33.62 -26.82 11.45
C ALA A 341 32.82 -25.94 12.45
N GLY A 342 32.44 -26.44 13.63
CA GLY A 342 31.64 -25.68 14.60
C GLY A 342 32.40 -24.55 15.31
N GLN A 343 33.73 -24.63 15.41
CA GLN A 343 34.56 -23.53 15.93
C GLN A 343 34.65 -22.37 14.93
N ILE A 344 34.73 -22.68 13.63
CA ILE A 344 34.73 -21.71 12.54
C ILE A 344 33.37 -21.01 12.42
N VAL A 345 32.26 -21.76 12.60
CA VAL A 345 30.90 -21.19 12.61
C VAL A 345 30.65 -20.29 13.83
N MET A 346 31.26 -20.57 14.99
CA MET A 346 31.10 -19.75 16.20
C MET A 346 31.89 -18.42 16.18
N PHE A 347 32.92 -18.32 15.34
CA PHE A 347 33.79 -17.16 15.24
C PHE A 347 33.04 -15.84 14.91
N PRO A 348 32.17 -15.76 13.88
CA PRO A 348 31.43 -14.54 13.58
C PRO A 348 30.48 -14.10 14.71
N PHE A 349 29.90 -15.03 15.46
CA PHE A 349 28.97 -14.71 16.56
C PHE A 349 29.68 -14.24 17.83
N LYS A 350 30.80 -14.87 18.19
CA LYS A 350 31.62 -14.42 19.34
C LYS A 350 32.21 -13.05 19.08
N MET A 351 32.68 -12.80 17.86
CA MET A 351 33.13 -11.47 17.43
C MET A 351 31.99 -10.45 17.48
N ALA A 352 30.78 -10.79 17.04
CA ALA A 352 29.62 -9.90 17.12
C ALA A 352 29.25 -9.54 18.57
N GLY A 353 29.28 -10.50 19.51
CA GLY A 353 29.01 -10.24 20.93
C GLY A 353 30.06 -9.33 21.58
N VAL A 354 31.35 -9.56 21.30
CA VAL A 354 32.45 -8.70 21.76
C VAL A 354 32.38 -7.31 21.13
N LEU A 355 32.05 -7.21 19.85
CA LEU A 355 31.79 -5.94 19.15
C LEU A 355 30.62 -5.19 19.78
N ILE A 356 29.46 -5.83 19.98
CA ILE A 356 28.27 -5.17 20.55
C ILE A 356 28.55 -4.64 21.95
N ASN A 357 29.19 -5.43 22.81
CA ASN A 357 29.49 -5.00 24.19
C ASN A 357 30.58 -3.90 24.24
N SER A 358 31.53 -3.91 23.31
CA SER A 358 32.56 -2.86 23.21
C SER A 358 32.03 -1.57 22.56
N LEU A 359 31.02 -1.70 21.68
CA LEU A 359 30.47 -0.58 20.91
C LEU A 359 29.22 0.02 21.57
N SER A 360 28.52 -0.70 22.45
CA SER A 360 27.36 -0.23 23.24
C SER A 360 27.58 1.09 23.98
N PRO A 361 28.67 1.29 24.76
CA PRO A 361 28.92 2.58 25.42
C PRO A 361 29.21 3.72 24.42
N LEU A 362 29.74 3.38 23.24
CA LEU A 362 30.02 4.33 22.15
C LEU A 362 28.76 4.71 21.35
N ILE A 363 27.82 3.76 21.21
CA ILE A 363 26.59 3.90 20.42
C ILE A 363 25.46 4.55 21.23
N ARG A 364 25.40 4.37 22.55
CA ARG A 364 24.38 4.99 23.41
C ARG A 364 24.26 6.52 23.22
N PRO A 365 25.34 7.33 23.23
CA PRO A 365 25.22 8.76 22.97
C PRO A 365 24.72 9.05 21.54
N PHE A 366 25.07 8.21 20.56
CA PHE A 366 24.57 8.34 19.19
C PHE A 366 23.06 8.09 19.11
N PHE A 367 22.50 7.09 19.81
CA PHE A 367 21.06 6.87 19.83
C PHE A 367 20.29 7.95 20.59
N VAL A 368 20.85 8.46 21.70
CA VAL A 368 20.25 9.59 22.40
C VAL A 368 20.26 10.81 21.48
N LEU A 369 21.39 11.13 20.85
CA LEU A 369 21.49 12.23 19.88
C LEU A 369 20.51 12.04 18.71
N ALA A 370 20.41 10.83 18.16
CA ALA A 370 19.52 10.51 17.05
C ALA A 370 18.05 10.65 17.44
N SER A 371 17.64 10.12 18.60
CA SER A 371 16.26 10.27 19.10
C SER A 371 15.89 11.73 19.38
N GLU A 372 16.82 12.53 19.90
CA GLU A 372 16.56 13.96 20.13
C GLU A 372 16.53 14.73 18.81
N SER A 373 17.38 14.38 17.86
CA SER A 373 17.36 14.95 16.51
C SER A 373 16.07 14.60 15.77
N ILE A 374 15.57 13.36 15.90
CA ILE A 374 14.29 12.93 15.34
C ILE A 374 13.13 13.69 15.99
N ARG A 375 13.15 13.87 17.32
CA ARG A 375 12.11 14.65 18.02
C ARG A 375 12.10 16.10 17.56
N ILE A 376 13.26 16.75 17.56
CA ILE A 376 13.40 18.16 17.18
C ILE A 376 13.03 18.34 15.70
N GLY A 377 13.56 17.50 14.83
CA GLY A 377 13.25 17.51 13.40
C GLY A 377 11.77 17.26 13.12
N GLY A 378 11.19 16.21 13.71
CA GLY A 378 9.76 15.91 13.58
C GLY A 378 8.88 17.03 14.13
N GLY A 379 9.25 17.62 15.27
CA GLY A 379 8.56 18.77 15.86
C GLY A 379 8.61 20.01 14.96
N ALA A 380 9.78 20.34 14.41
CA ALA A 380 9.96 21.45 13.48
C ALA A 380 9.17 21.25 12.18
N ILE A 381 9.21 20.04 11.61
CA ILE A 381 8.43 19.69 10.41
C ILE A 381 6.94 19.85 10.69
N ALA A 382 6.41 19.25 11.76
CA ALA A 382 5.00 19.36 12.12
C ALA A 382 4.57 20.82 12.35
N PHE A 383 5.42 21.61 13.00
CA PHE A 383 5.18 23.04 13.21
C PHE A 383 5.14 23.83 11.89
N ILE A 384 6.15 23.68 11.03
CA ILE A 384 6.25 24.38 9.74
C ILE A 384 5.11 23.98 8.82
N THR A 385 4.81 22.67 8.72
CA THR A 385 3.68 22.17 7.93
C THR A 385 2.36 22.71 8.46
N GLY A 386 2.15 22.67 9.79
CA GLY A 386 0.98 23.26 10.42
C GLY A 386 0.82 24.74 10.08
N LEU A 387 1.88 25.54 10.23
CA LEU A 387 1.88 26.97 9.94
C LEU A 387 1.61 27.27 8.44
N ALA A 388 2.25 26.53 7.54
CA ALA A 388 2.05 26.67 6.09
C ALA A 388 0.62 26.33 5.67
N LEU A 389 0.02 25.28 6.24
CA LEU A 389 -1.39 24.94 5.98
C LEU A 389 -2.33 26.01 6.52
N THR A 390 -2.12 26.50 7.74
CA THR A 390 -2.95 27.57 8.33
C THR A 390 -2.91 28.83 7.45
N LEU A 391 -1.72 29.27 7.05
CA LEU A 391 -1.54 30.42 6.16
C LEU A 391 -2.18 30.18 4.79
N GLY A 392 -1.90 29.03 4.17
CA GLY A 392 -2.41 28.68 2.84
C GLY A 392 -3.94 28.67 2.78
N PHE A 393 -4.60 28.02 3.75
CA PHE A 393 -6.07 27.98 3.80
C PHE A 393 -6.67 29.34 4.16
N THR A 394 -6.03 30.11 5.03
CA THR A 394 -6.51 31.46 5.37
C THR A 394 -6.41 32.39 4.17
N VAL A 395 -5.29 32.38 3.44
CA VAL A 395 -5.15 33.14 2.19
C VAL A 395 -6.18 32.69 1.15
N ALA A 396 -6.39 31.38 0.98
CA ALA A 396 -7.39 30.87 0.04
C ALA A 396 -8.81 31.38 0.37
N VAL A 397 -9.18 31.39 1.65
CA VAL A 397 -10.50 31.88 2.09
C VAL A 397 -10.60 33.39 1.96
N VAL A 398 -9.56 34.14 2.31
CA VAL A 398 -9.52 35.60 2.13
C VAL A 398 -9.60 35.98 0.66
N VAL A 399 -8.96 35.23 -0.24
CA VAL A 399 -9.09 35.44 -1.70
C VAL A 399 -10.50 35.09 -2.19
N THR A 400 -11.15 34.09 -1.58
CA THR A 400 -12.50 33.64 -1.98
C THR A 400 -13.61 34.54 -1.43
N LEU A 401 -13.46 35.07 -0.20
CA LEU A 401 -14.46 35.90 0.49
C LEU A 401 -14.18 37.39 0.37
N GLY A 402 -12.91 37.78 0.31
CA GLY A 402 -12.50 39.15 0.10
C GLY A 402 -12.94 39.54 -1.30
N ASN A 403 -13.65 40.66 -1.42
CA ASN A 403 -13.99 41.34 -2.66
C ASN A 403 -12.74 41.85 -3.39
N PHE A 404 -11.71 41.02 -3.56
CA PHE A 404 -10.84 41.11 -4.72
C PHE A 404 -11.72 41.17 -5.96
N PRO A 405 -11.31 41.84 -7.05
CA PRO A 405 -12.08 41.86 -8.28
C PRO A 405 -12.20 40.41 -8.82
N ILE A 406 -13.18 39.66 -8.30
CA ILE A 406 -13.57 38.29 -8.66
C ILE A 406 -14.02 38.19 -10.12
N ASN A 407 -14.21 39.35 -10.75
CA ASN A 407 -14.40 39.48 -12.19
C ASN A 407 -13.13 39.11 -12.98
N GLU A 408 -11.94 39.22 -12.40
CA GLU A 408 -10.65 38.92 -13.02
C GLU A 408 -9.98 37.65 -12.48
N ALA A 409 -10.62 36.98 -11.50
CA ALA A 409 -10.11 35.73 -10.93
C ALA A 409 -10.69 34.52 -11.68
N TYR A 410 -9.82 33.59 -12.11
CA TYR A 410 -10.20 32.45 -12.95
C TYR A 410 -9.88 31.11 -12.28
N VAL A 411 -10.75 30.11 -12.50
CA VAL A 411 -10.50 28.71 -12.14
C VAL A 411 -10.58 27.85 -13.40
N GLY A 412 -9.41 27.61 -14.01
CA GLY A 412 -9.36 27.10 -15.38
C GLY A 412 -9.87 28.15 -16.36
N PRO A 413 -10.62 27.78 -17.40
CA PRO A 413 -11.20 28.77 -18.32
C PRO A 413 -12.37 29.53 -17.69
N ILE A 414 -13.03 29.02 -16.65
CA ILE A 414 -14.29 29.66 -16.20
C ILE A 414 -13.98 30.72 -15.12
N PRO A 415 -14.54 31.94 -15.25
CA PRO A 415 -14.44 32.98 -14.22
C PRO A 415 -14.95 32.48 -12.85
N LEU A 416 -14.24 32.83 -11.77
CA LEU A 416 -14.53 32.35 -10.41
C LEU A 416 -15.94 32.74 -9.95
N ARG A 417 -16.48 33.88 -10.42
CA ARG A 417 -17.86 34.32 -10.15
C ARG A 417 -18.92 33.29 -10.51
N TYR A 418 -18.70 32.52 -11.59
CA TYR A 418 -19.63 31.50 -12.04
C TYR A 418 -19.61 30.26 -11.14
N TYR A 419 -18.45 29.92 -10.59
CA TYR A 419 -18.36 28.87 -9.58
C TYR A 419 -19.00 29.30 -8.26
N TYR A 420 -18.71 30.51 -7.80
CA TYR A 420 -19.28 31.02 -6.54
C TYR A 420 -20.82 31.09 -6.61
N SER A 421 -21.37 31.65 -7.68
CA SER A 421 -22.83 31.71 -7.91
C SER A 421 -23.47 30.34 -8.14
N SER A 422 -22.70 29.36 -8.62
CA SER A 422 -23.21 27.99 -8.84
C SER A 422 -23.47 27.24 -7.53
N ILE A 423 -22.79 27.62 -6.44
CA ILE A 423 -22.84 26.94 -5.15
C ILE A 423 -24.08 27.40 -4.36
N GLU A 424 -24.86 26.45 -3.88
CA GLU A 424 -25.89 26.67 -2.87
C GLU A 424 -25.25 26.81 -1.49
N MET A 425 -25.64 27.87 -0.78
CA MET A 425 -25.10 28.24 0.54
C MET A 425 -23.56 28.37 0.51
N PRO A 426 -22.99 29.24 -0.36
CA PRO A 426 -21.54 29.33 -0.56
C PRO A 426 -20.81 29.74 0.71
N GLU A 427 -21.38 30.64 1.52
CA GLU A 427 -20.81 31.07 2.80
C GLU A 427 -20.67 29.92 3.80
N LEU A 428 -21.71 29.10 3.93
CA LEU A 428 -21.70 27.96 4.84
C LEU A 428 -20.72 26.88 4.36
N LEU A 429 -20.68 26.59 3.06
CA LEU A 429 -19.73 25.63 2.50
C LEU A 429 -18.29 26.13 2.69
N ALA A 430 -18.02 27.40 2.40
CA ALA A 430 -16.69 27.99 2.53
C ALA A 430 -16.20 27.99 3.99
N THR A 431 -17.04 28.40 4.94
CA THR A 431 -16.69 28.40 6.37
C THR A 431 -16.50 26.98 6.90
N SER A 432 -17.36 26.04 6.50
CA SER A 432 -17.24 24.63 6.89
C SER A 432 -15.95 23.99 6.36
N ILE A 433 -15.62 24.23 5.09
CA ILE A 433 -14.35 23.78 4.49
C ILE A 433 -13.16 24.41 5.23
N TYR A 434 -13.21 25.71 5.50
CA TYR A 434 -12.13 26.42 6.19
C TYR A 434 -11.82 25.78 7.56
N PHE A 435 -12.81 25.61 8.42
CA PHE A 435 -12.61 25.03 9.75
C PHE A 435 -12.22 23.55 9.71
N SER A 436 -12.70 22.80 8.70
CA SER A 436 -12.32 21.39 8.49
C SER A 436 -10.83 21.22 8.24
N PHE A 437 -10.16 22.22 7.65
CA PHE A 437 -8.72 22.22 7.40
C PHE A 437 -7.91 22.99 8.44
N LEU A 438 -8.44 24.11 8.94
CA LEU A 438 -7.78 24.97 9.92
C LEU A 438 -7.55 24.23 11.25
N ILE A 439 -8.56 23.51 11.75
CA ILE A 439 -8.48 22.89 13.08
C ILE A 439 -7.39 21.80 13.16
N PRO A 440 -7.31 20.83 12.20
CA PRO A 440 -6.20 19.88 12.17
C PRO A 440 -4.83 20.55 12.02
N SER A 441 -4.77 21.65 11.27
CA SER A 441 -3.55 22.43 11.07
C SER A 441 -3.07 23.09 12.38
N ILE A 442 -3.97 23.69 13.18
CA ILE A 442 -3.65 24.21 14.52
C ILE A 442 -3.22 23.07 15.45
N PHE A 443 -3.86 21.90 15.36
CA PHE A 443 -3.49 20.74 16.16
C PHE A 443 -2.07 20.24 15.81
N ALA A 444 -1.69 20.24 14.53
CA ALA A 444 -0.35 19.91 14.07
C ALA A 444 0.71 20.90 14.60
N ILE A 445 0.38 22.20 14.64
CA ILE A 445 1.22 23.22 15.31
C ILE A 445 1.39 22.87 16.79
N GLY A 446 0.31 22.55 17.49
CA GLY A 446 0.34 22.16 18.91
C GLY A 446 1.20 20.92 19.19
N ILE A 447 1.14 19.90 18.32
CA ILE A 447 2.02 18.72 18.37
C ILE A 447 3.48 19.13 18.13
N GLY A 448 3.74 19.93 17.10
CA GLY A 448 5.08 20.41 16.76
C GLY A 448 5.74 21.15 17.92
N VAL A 449 5.03 22.10 18.53
CA VAL A 449 5.50 22.82 19.72
C VAL A 449 5.69 21.87 20.91
N SER A 450 4.78 20.89 21.10
CA SER A 450 4.90 19.93 22.21
C SER A 450 6.14 19.04 22.08
N LEU A 451 6.51 18.63 20.86
CA LEU A 451 7.72 17.87 20.58
C LEU A 451 8.99 18.71 20.81
N LEU A 452 8.96 19.99 20.41
CA LEU A 452 10.09 20.91 20.61
C LEU A 452 10.31 21.25 22.09
N LEU A 453 9.23 21.49 22.85
CA LEU A 453 9.29 21.84 24.28
C LEU A 453 9.39 20.63 25.22
N ARG A 454 9.41 19.40 24.68
CA ARG A 454 9.48 18.14 25.44
C ARG A 454 8.39 18.02 26.53
N ARG A 455 7.26 18.69 26.32
CA ARG A 455 6.10 18.69 27.23
C ARG A 455 4.83 18.82 26.41
N TRP A 456 3.76 18.22 26.89
CA TRP A 456 2.47 18.34 26.24
C TRP A 456 1.86 19.74 26.51
N VAL A 457 1.75 20.58 25.48
CA VAL A 457 1.29 21.98 25.63
C VAL A 457 -0.24 22.08 25.60
N MET A 458 -0.92 21.18 24.88
CA MET A 458 -2.37 21.25 24.70
C MET A 458 -3.12 20.66 25.90
N ARG A 459 -3.88 21.47 26.62
CA ARG A 459 -4.74 20.95 27.70
C ARG A 459 -5.82 20.03 27.12
N SER A 460 -6.16 18.95 27.83
CA SER A 460 -7.18 17.98 27.37
C SER A 460 -8.50 18.64 26.97
N ARG A 461 -8.97 19.62 27.77
CA ARG A 461 -10.19 20.39 27.46
C ARG A 461 -10.11 21.11 26.10
N PHE A 462 -8.97 21.70 25.78
CA PHE A 462 -8.75 22.39 24.50
C PHE A 462 -8.81 21.43 23.31
N SER A 463 -8.22 20.24 23.44
CA SER A 463 -8.27 19.21 22.39
C SER A 463 -9.70 18.72 22.13
N TRP A 464 -10.50 18.50 23.18
CA TRP A 464 -11.90 18.11 23.05
C TRP A 464 -12.76 19.21 22.43
N THR A 465 -12.54 20.49 22.78
CA THR A 465 -13.26 21.61 22.14
C THR A 465 -12.91 21.73 20.67
N MET A 466 -11.64 21.58 20.30
CA MET A 466 -11.22 21.60 18.90
C MET A 466 -11.79 20.42 18.12
N LEU A 467 -11.81 19.22 18.70
CA LEU A 467 -12.44 18.06 18.08
C LEU A 467 -13.95 18.28 17.84
N GLY A 468 -14.66 18.85 18.82
CA GLY A 468 -16.07 19.20 18.68
C GLY A 468 -16.32 20.18 17.52
N LEU A 469 -15.53 21.26 17.45
CA LEU A 469 -15.62 22.24 16.36
C LEU A 469 -15.30 21.63 15.00
N TRP A 470 -14.31 20.73 14.94
CA TRP A 470 -13.96 20.03 13.71
C TRP A 470 -15.12 19.14 13.23
N VAL A 471 -15.76 18.39 14.13
CA VAL A 471 -16.94 17.59 13.79
C VAL A 471 -18.09 18.47 13.28
N VAL A 472 -18.35 19.61 13.89
CA VAL A 472 -19.36 20.57 13.40
C VAL A 472 -19.03 21.05 11.98
N SER A 473 -17.77 21.37 11.70
CA SER A 473 -17.33 21.77 10.36
C SER A 473 -17.52 20.66 9.32
N LEU A 474 -17.25 19.40 9.69
CA LEU A 474 -17.46 18.23 8.83
C LEU A 474 -18.95 18.00 8.54
N ILE A 475 -19.83 18.20 9.53
CA ILE A 475 -21.29 18.14 9.32
C ILE A 475 -21.72 19.21 8.32
N GLY A 476 -21.19 20.43 8.43
CA GLY A 476 -21.46 21.52 7.48
C GLY A 476 -21.09 21.14 6.04
N VAL A 477 -19.91 20.55 5.83
CA VAL A 477 -19.49 20.00 4.52
C VAL A 477 -20.41 18.87 4.07
N ALA A 478 -20.73 17.93 4.95
CA ALA A 478 -21.57 16.77 4.64
C ALA A 478 -23.01 17.15 4.25
N VAL A 479 -23.54 18.27 4.75
CA VAL A 479 -24.87 18.78 4.38
C VAL A 479 -24.84 19.56 3.06
N THR A 480 -23.83 20.40 2.86
CA THR A 480 -23.77 21.34 1.73
C THR A 480 -23.22 20.70 0.45
N LEU A 481 -22.20 19.85 0.55
CA LEU A 481 -21.53 19.28 -0.62
C LEU A 481 -22.45 18.37 -1.46
N PRO A 482 -23.23 17.43 -0.90
CA PRO A 482 -24.13 16.59 -1.69
C PRO A 482 -25.22 17.37 -2.43
N ARG A 483 -25.77 18.44 -1.82
CA ARG A 483 -26.77 19.31 -2.48
C ARG A 483 -26.19 19.98 -3.72
N ASN A 484 -24.98 20.50 -3.59
CA ASN A 484 -24.24 21.10 -4.69
C ASN A 484 -23.92 20.09 -5.81
N ILE A 485 -23.57 18.85 -5.45
CA ILE A 485 -23.34 17.78 -6.43
C ILE A 485 -24.64 17.40 -7.15
N ASN A 486 -25.76 17.31 -6.43
CA ASN A 486 -27.06 16.95 -6.99
C ASN A 486 -27.55 17.96 -8.05
N ASN A 487 -27.15 19.23 -7.95
CA ASN A 487 -27.44 20.25 -8.96
C ASN A 487 -26.83 19.97 -10.35
N PHE A 488 -25.94 18.98 -10.47
CA PHE A 488 -25.34 18.55 -11.73
C PHE A 488 -25.72 17.12 -12.13
N GLN A 489 -26.67 16.49 -11.43
CA GLN A 489 -27.03 15.08 -11.61
C GLN A 489 -27.73 14.82 -12.94
N TYR A 490 -28.72 15.64 -13.31
CA TYR A 490 -29.50 15.45 -14.53
C TYR A 490 -29.03 16.40 -15.61
N SER A 491 -29.07 15.94 -16.85
CA SER A 491 -28.83 16.77 -18.04
C SER A 491 -30.05 16.76 -18.94
N ASN A 492 -30.35 17.88 -19.56
CA ASN A 492 -31.38 17.98 -20.60
C ASN A 492 -30.86 18.80 -21.77
N SER A 493 -31.49 18.64 -22.93
CA SER A 493 -31.21 19.43 -24.10
C SER A 493 -32.48 19.90 -24.80
N VAL A 494 -32.41 21.10 -25.39
CA VAL A 494 -33.52 21.72 -26.11
C VAL A 494 -33.02 22.10 -27.50
N GLY A 495 -33.59 21.46 -28.51
CA GLY A 495 -33.30 21.72 -29.92
C GLY A 495 -34.08 22.93 -30.45
N GLN A 496 -33.43 23.72 -31.29
CA GLN A 496 -34.03 24.76 -32.13
C GLN A 496 -33.52 24.60 -33.55
N VAL A 497 -34.39 24.84 -34.52
CA VAL A 497 -34.06 24.73 -35.95
C VAL A 497 -34.29 26.10 -36.59
N GLN A 498 -33.37 26.51 -37.44
CA GLN A 498 -33.46 27.77 -38.19
C GLN A 498 -32.93 27.57 -39.59
N ASP A 499 -33.68 28.04 -40.58
CA ASP A 499 -33.31 27.96 -41.99
C ASP A 499 -32.74 29.30 -42.48
N TYR A 500 -31.74 29.24 -43.35
CA TYR A 500 -31.06 30.37 -43.97
C TYR A 500 -31.08 30.22 -45.49
N THR A 501 -31.46 31.31 -46.17
CA THR A 501 -31.51 31.38 -47.63
C THR A 501 -30.53 32.42 -48.14
N PHE A 502 -29.73 32.04 -49.14
CA PHE A 502 -28.74 32.91 -49.77
C PHE A 502 -29.10 33.12 -51.24
N GLN A 503 -29.02 34.37 -51.72
CA GLN A 503 -29.40 34.76 -53.08
C GLN A 503 -28.19 34.60 -54.02
N GLY A 504 -28.37 33.93 -55.16
CA GLY A 504 -27.30 33.74 -56.14
C GLY A 504 -26.41 32.51 -55.89
N ASN A 505 -25.35 32.40 -56.69
CA ASN A 505 -24.41 31.26 -56.71
C ASN A 505 -23.05 31.60 -56.06
N THR A 506 -23.01 32.65 -55.24
CA THR A 506 -21.82 33.07 -54.50
C THR A 506 -21.53 32.08 -53.37
N PRO A 507 -20.24 31.79 -53.09
CA PRO A 507 -19.87 30.93 -51.98
C PRO A 507 -20.27 31.53 -50.63
N VAL A 508 -20.92 30.74 -49.78
CA VAL A 508 -21.30 31.18 -48.43
C VAL A 508 -20.07 31.19 -47.52
N VAL A 509 -19.82 32.30 -46.84
CA VAL A 509 -18.68 32.43 -45.91
C VAL A 509 -19.15 32.14 -44.49
N LEU A 510 -18.53 31.16 -43.83
CA LEU A 510 -18.78 30.85 -42.43
C LEU A 510 -17.67 31.46 -41.58
N ASP A 511 -18.02 32.44 -40.74
CA ASP A 511 -17.06 33.20 -39.94
C ASP A 511 -17.52 33.35 -38.48
N VAL A 512 -16.61 33.74 -37.58
CA VAL A 512 -16.89 33.96 -36.16
C VAL A 512 -16.71 35.43 -35.82
N ASN A 513 -17.72 36.02 -35.18
CA ASN A 513 -17.60 37.33 -34.55
C ASN A 513 -16.74 37.23 -33.30
N TRP A 514 -15.57 37.85 -33.32
CA TRP A 514 -14.63 37.81 -32.20
C TRP A 514 -14.99 38.73 -31.04
N ASP A 515 -15.81 39.75 -31.30
CA ASP A 515 -16.18 40.78 -30.32
C ASP A 515 -17.43 40.39 -29.51
N ASN A 516 -18.16 39.35 -29.96
CA ASN A 516 -19.39 38.89 -29.31
C ASN A 516 -19.18 37.61 -28.50
N GLY A 517 -19.83 37.56 -27.35
CA GLY A 517 -19.78 36.42 -26.41
C GLY A 517 -19.11 36.81 -25.10
N GLU A 518 -19.31 35.99 -24.07
CA GLU A 518 -18.67 36.21 -22.78
C GLU A 518 -17.35 35.45 -22.72
N GLU A 519 -16.25 36.20 -22.60
CA GLU A 519 -14.90 35.68 -22.62
C GLU A 519 -14.71 34.53 -21.60
N ASP A 520 -14.01 33.49 -22.05
CA ASP A 520 -13.62 32.32 -21.26
C ASP A 520 -14.73 31.32 -20.88
N LEU A 521 -15.95 31.48 -21.40
CA LEU A 521 -16.93 30.39 -21.39
C LEU A 521 -16.60 29.33 -22.45
N ARG A 522 -17.19 28.13 -22.32
CA ARG A 522 -16.95 27.05 -23.31
C ARG A 522 -17.43 27.47 -24.70
N HIS A 523 -16.52 27.44 -25.67
CA HIS A 523 -16.85 27.64 -27.08
C HIS A 523 -17.97 26.70 -27.53
N PRO A 524 -18.91 27.19 -28.36
CA PRO A 524 -19.92 26.36 -28.98
C PRO A 524 -19.25 25.39 -29.95
N THR A 525 -19.96 24.31 -30.29
CA THR A 525 -19.44 23.29 -31.22
C THR A 525 -20.26 23.27 -32.49
N LEU A 526 -19.62 23.46 -33.65
CA LEU A 526 -20.24 23.43 -34.97
C LEU A 526 -19.82 22.16 -35.72
N THR A 527 -20.79 21.47 -36.29
CA THR A 527 -20.59 20.32 -37.19
C THR A 527 -21.24 20.63 -38.54
N LEU A 528 -20.54 20.34 -39.63
CA LEU A 528 -21.06 20.53 -40.99
C LEU A 528 -21.57 19.19 -41.52
N VAL A 529 -22.73 19.21 -42.18
CA VAL A 529 -23.36 18.02 -42.76
C VAL A 529 -23.93 18.39 -44.13
N GLY A 530 -23.72 17.58 -45.17
CA GLY A 530 -24.38 17.79 -46.46
C GLY A 530 -25.86 17.36 -46.43
N HIS A 531 -26.75 18.06 -47.12
CA HIS A 531 -28.15 17.64 -47.32
C HIS A 531 -28.70 18.04 -48.69
N ALA A 532 -29.84 17.43 -49.06
CA ALA A 532 -30.45 17.56 -50.38
C ALA A 532 -31.34 18.81 -50.55
N GLU A 533 -31.70 19.49 -49.46
CA GLU A 533 -32.56 20.68 -49.54
C GLU A 533 -31.76 21.88 -50.05
N SER A 534 -32.45 22.91 -50.58
CA SER A 534 -31.81 24.06 -51.24
C SER A 534 -31.39 25.18 -50.27
N ASN A 535 -31.96 25.21 -49.08
CA ASN A 535 -31.69 26.15 -47.99
C ASN A 535 -30.63 25.58 -47.03
N PHE A 536 -29.81 26.44 -46.43
CA PHE A 536 -28.98 26.00 -45.31
C PHE A 536 -29.88 25.84 -44.09
N LYS A 537 -29.76 24.71 -43.40
CA LYS A 537 -30.53 24.45 -42.17
C LYS A 537 -29.57 24.37 -40.99
N LEU A 538 -29.87 25.08 -39.92
CA LEU A 538 -29.08 25.05 -38.69
C LEU A 538 -29.89 24.47 -37.54
N GLU A 539 -29.40 23.37 -36.98
CA GLU A 539 -29.92 22.78 -35.75
C GLU A 539 -29.03 23.16 -34.57
N LYS A 540 -29.60 23.88 -33.60
CA LYS A 540 -28.96 24.28 -32.34
C LYS A 540 -29.51 23.41 -31.22
N ASP A 541 -28.65 22.73 -30.49
CA ASP A 541 -28.98 21.93 -29.32
C ASP A 541 -28.36 22.58 -28.08
N TYR A 542 -29.21 23.18 -27.24
CA TYR A 542 -28.82 23.84 -26.01
C TYR A 542 -28.84 22.84 -24.87
N LEU A 543 -27.69 22.60 -24.21
CA LEU A 543 -27.57 21.61 -23.14
C LEU A 543 -27.21 22.28 -21.82
N ALA A 544 -27.88 21.86 -20.75
CA ALA A 544 -27.58 22.28 -19.38
C ALA A 544 -27.86 21.14 -18.39
N ARG A 545 -27.35 21.28 -17.17
CA ARG A 545 -27.60 20.36 -16.06
C ARG A 545 -28.51 20.97 -14.99
N GLY A 546 -29.03 20.13 -14.10
CA GLY A 546 -29.87 20.55 -12.99
C GLY A 546 -30.12 19.43 -12.00
N ASN A 547 -30.86 19.75 -10.95
CA ASN A 547 -31.29 18.78 -9.92
C ASN A 547 -32.45 17.87 -10.38
N SER A 548 -33.05 18.17 -11.53
CA SER A 548 -34.11 17.40 -12.17
C SER A 548 -34.13 17.69 -13.68
N TYR A 549 -34.80 16.86 -14.48
CA TYR A 549 -34.95 17.11 -15.92
C TYR A 549 -35.67 18.44 -16.24
N LYS A 550 -36.66 18.82 -15.42
CA LYS A 550 -37.37 20.11 -15.54
C LYS A 550 -36.45 21.27 -15.21
N ASP A 551 -35.64 21.14 -14.16
CA ASP A 551 -34.68 22.16 -13.79
C ASP A 551 -33.58 22.34 -14.85
N ALA A 552 -33.03 21.23 -15.34
CA ALA A 552 -32.07 21.24 -16.44
C ALA A 552 -32.65 21.91 -17.70
N ALA A 553 -33.94 21.67 -18.03
CA ALA A 553 -34.62 22.34 -19.15
C ALA A 553 -34.87 23.83 -18.92
N ARG A 554 -34.98 24.31 -17.68
CA ARG A 554 -35.01 25.75 -17.39
C ARG A 554 -33.64 26.38 -17.59
N ASN A 555 -32.59 25.69 -17.16
CA ASN A 555 -31.21 26.17 -17.27
C ASN A 555 -30.73 26.27 -18.74
N THR A 556 -31.31 25.53 -19.68
CA THR A 556 -31.00 25.69 -21.12
C THR A 556 -31.50 27.02 -21.68
N LYS A 557 -32.61 27.56 -21.15
CA LYS A 557 -33.21 28.82 -21.63
C LYS A 557 -32.37 30.05 -21.28
N ILE A 558 -31.44 29.91 -20.33
CA ILE A 558 -30.52 30.99 -19.92
C ILE A 558 -29.41 31.18 -20.96
N ILE A 559 -29.15 30.18 -21.81
CA ILE A 559 -28.05 30.20 -22.77
C ILE A 559 -28.39 31.12 -23.93
N GLY A 560 -27.74 32.28 -23.99
CA GLY A 560 -27.74 33.17 -25.15
C GLY A 560 -26.68 32.77 -26.16
N TYR A 561 -27.06 32.69 -27.44
CA TYR A 561 -26.14 32.48 -28.55
C TYR A 561 -26.73 33.04 -29.84
N ASN A 562 -26.09 34.03 -30.45
CA ASN A 562 -26.58 34.71 -31.64
C ASN A 562 -25.80 34.29 -32.91
N ILE A 563 -26.51 34.34 -34.04
CA ILE A 563 -25.96 34.05 -35.37
C ILE A 563 -26.59 35.08 -36.32
N GLU A 564 -25.76 35.81 -37.03
CA GLU A 564 -26.18 36.91 -37.90
C GLU A 564 -25.89 36.57 -39.36
N GLN A 565 -26.86 36.78 -40.25
CA GLN A 565 -26.66 36.65 -41.69
C GLN A 565 -26.42 38.05 -42.30
N LYS A 566 -25.24 38.28 -42.87
CA LYS A 566 -24.87 39.52 -43.59
C LYS A 566 -24.57 39.18 -45.04
N GLY A 567 -25.59 39.30 -45.91
CA GLY A 567 -25.47 38.88 -47.31
C GLY A 567 -25.16 37.37 -47.39
N ASP A 568 -23.98 37.04 -47.94
CA ASP A 568 -23.49 35.67 -48.10
C ASP A 568 -22.62 35.18 -46.93
N ILE A 569 -22.52 35.97 -45.85
CA ILE A 569 -21.75 35.64 -44.67
C ILE A 569 -22.70 35.18 -43.56
N LEU A 570 -22.43 34.00 -42.98
CA LEU A 570 -23.06 33.53 -41.77
C LEU A 570 -22.07 33.69 -40.61
N LEU A 571 -22.40 34.60 -39.69
CA LEU A 571 -21.50 35.10 -38.66
C LEU A 571 -21.93 34.53 -37.31
N PHE A 572 -21.08 33.68 -36.73
CA PHE A 572 -21.33 32.96 -35.47
C PHE A 572 -20.71 33.71 -34.30
N ASP A 573 -21.41 33.87 -33.17
CA ASP A 573 -20.76 34.40 -31.96
C ASP A 573 -19.63 33.46 -31.48
N ARG A 574 -18.56 34.03 -30.90
CA ARG A 574 -17.40 33.28 -30.42
C ARG A 574 -17.75 32.39 -29.23
N ASP A 575 -18.48 32.94 -28.27
CA ASP A 575 -18.80 32.32 -26.99
C ASP A 575 -20.30 32.42 -26.67
N ILE A 576 -20.76 31.55 -25.77
CA ILE A 576 -22.11 31.66 -25.21
C ILE A 576 -22.20 32.85 -24.24
N THR A 577 -23.42 33.32 -23.97
CA THR A 577 -23.70 34.32 -22.93
C THR A 577 -24.66 33.73 -21.91
N LEU A 578 -24.39 33.95 -20.61
CA LEU A 578 -25.23 33.45 -19.52
C LEU A 578 -25.88 34.59 -18.72
N GLY A 579 -25.26 35.78 -18.70
CA GLY A 579 -25.74 36.94 -17.96
C GLY A 579 -25.22 37.00 -16.52
N PRO A 580 -25.29 38.18 -15.86
CA PRO A 580 -24.48 38.49 -14.66
C PRO A 580 -24.82 37.65 -13.41
N ASN A 581 -26.06 37.15 -13.30
CA ASN A 581 -26.53 36.39 -12.14
C ASN A 581 -26.77 34.90 -12.47
N ALA A 582 -26.31 34.42 -13.62
CA ALA A 582 -26.56 33.06 -14.03
C ALA A 582 -25.68 32.05 -13.29
N LYS A 583 -26.31 30.98 -12.81
CA LYS A 583 -25.61 29.88 -12.15
C LYS A 583 -24.97 28.98 -13.20
N TYR A 584 -23.69 28.65 -13.04
CA TYR A 584 -23.07 27.65 -13.90
C TYR A 584 -23.63 26.25 -13.62
N ARG A 585 -24.12 25.61 -14.67
CA ARG A 585 -24.76 24.28 -14.69
C ARG A 585 -24.27 23.46 -15.91
N GLY A 586 -23.04 23.71 -16.36
CA GLY A 586 -22.47 23.02 -17.52
C GLY A 586 -23.17 23.37 -18.83
N GLN A 587 -23.63 24.61 -18.96
CA GLN A 587 -24.27 25.14 -20.16
C GLN A 587 -23.34 25.04 -21.37
N ARG A 588 -23.88 24.61 -22.50
CA ARG A 588 -23.16 24.52 -23.78
C ARG A 588 -24.14 24.52 -24.96
N VAL A 589 -23.65 24.95 -26.11
CA VAL A 589 -24.38 24.90 -27.39
C VAL A 589 -23.67 23.95 -28.35
N ARG A 590 -24.45 23.03 -28.93
CA ARG A 590 -24.02 22.20 -30.05
C ARG A 590 -24.80 22.60 -31.29
N MET A 591 -24.13 22.67 -32.42
CA MET A 591 -24.71 23.14 -33.67
C MET A 591 -24.39 22.15 -34.78
N LYS A 592 -25.38 21.91 -35.63
CA LYS A 592 -25.22 21.20 -36.90
C LYS A 592 -25.72 22.11 -38.02
N LEU A 593 -24.82 22.50 -38.89
CA LEU A 593 -25.15 23.24 -40.11
C LEU A 593 -25.25 22.25 -41.25
N PHE A 594 -26.45 22.11 -41.79
CA PHE A 594 -26.76 21.38 -42.99
C PHE A 594 -26.52 22.30 -44.19
N VAL A 595 -25.63 21.85 -45.08
CA VAL A 595 -25.14 22.58 -46.24
C VAL A 595 -25.68 21.90 -47.51
N PRO A 596 -26.42 22.60 -48.38
CA PRO A 596 -26.95 22.04 -49.61
C PRO A 596 -25.86 21.39 -50.48
N PHE A 597 -26.17 20.25 -51.08
CA PHE A 597 -25.26 19.62 -52.05
C PHE A 597 -24.94 20.56 -53.21
N GLU A 598 -23.72 20.44 -53.73
CA GLU A 598 -23.13 21.25 -54.79
C GLU A 598 -22.98 22.76 -54.49
N LYS A 599 -23.47 23.25 -53.35
CA LYS A 599 -23.31 24.65 -52.95
C LYS A 599 -21.94 24.89 -52.32
N SER A 600 -21.20 25.85 -52.88
CA SER A 600 -19.87 26.20 -52.39
C SER A 600 -19.92 27.03 -51.11
N PHE A 601 -18.95 26.80 -50.21
CA PHE A 601 -18.76 27.58 -49.01
C PHE A 601 -17.28 27.72 -48.65
N VAL A 602 -16.97 28.75 -47.84
CA VAL A 602 -15.64 29.06 -47.33
C VAL A 602 -15.68 29.00 -45.81
N LEU A 603 -14.67 28.36 -45.22
CA LEU A 603 -14.45 28.36 -43.78
C LEU A 603 -13.33 29.32 -43.46
N THR A 604 -13.61 30.44 -42.79
CA THR A 604 -12.54 31.37 -42.41
C THR A 604 -11.57 30.74 -41.40
N ARG A 605 -10.43 31.38 -41.13
CA ARG A 605 -9.52 30.90 -40.09
C ARG A 605 -10.16 30.93 -38.69
N ASN A 606 -11.11 31.82 -38.45
CA ASN A 606 -11.72 32.01 -37.12
C ASN A 606 -12.74 30.92 -36.79
N ILE A 607 -13.49 30.41 -37.78
CA ILE A 607 -14.49 29.35 -37.58
C ILE A 607 -13.88 28.04 -37.07
N GLN A 608 -12.58 27.83 -37.27
CA GLN A 608 -11.83 26.68 -36.76
C GLN A 608 -11.85 26.56 -35.23
N ARG A 609 -12.14 27.64 -34.49
CA ARG A 609 -12.26 27.59 -33.02
C ARG A 609 -13.52 26.88 -32.53
N ILE A 610 -14.61 26.94 -33.32
CA ILE A 610 -15.90 26.35 -32.94
C ILE A 610 -16.19 25.06 -33.72
N ILE A 611 -15.53 24.80 -34.85
CA ILE A 611 -15.72 23.58 -35.63
C ILE A 611 -15.16 22.35 -34.91
N HIS A 612 -15.98 21.30 -34.81
CA HIS A 612 -15.61 20.05 -34.16
C HIS A 612 -14.81 19.12 -35.10
N ALA A 613 -13.58 18.79 -34.72
CA ALA A 613 -12.60 18.08 -35.55
C ALA A 613 -12.89 16.59 -35.85
N ARG A 614 -14.03 16.02 -35.43
CA ARG A 614 -14.34 14.59 -35.66
C ARG A 614 -14.58 14.24 -37.14
N GLY A 615 -14.64 15.24 -38.02
CA GLY A 615 -14.72 15.09 -39.48
C GLY A 615 -13.51 15.62 -40.27
N GLY A 616 -12.33 15.79 -39.64
CA GLY A 616 -11.09 16.12 -40.37
C GLY A 616 -10.94 17.59 -40.82
N TYR A 617 -11.87 18.48 -40.44
CA TYR A 617 -11.93 19.87 -40.89
C TYR A 617 -10.79 20.80 -40.41
N ARG A 618 -9.92 20.30 -39.53
CA ARG A 618 -8.94 21.10 -38.78
C ARG A 618 -7.80 21.68 -39.64
N ASN A 619 -7.65 21.16 -40.87
CA ASN A 619 -6.63 21.57 -41.84
C ASN A 619 -7.21 22.31 -43.06
N MET A 620 -8.46 22.79 -42.97
CA MET A 620 -9.10 23.55 -44.05
C MET A 620 -8.58 24.99 -44.04
N ASN A 621 -7.96 25.41 -45.14
CA ASN A 621 -7.40 26.76 -45.27
C ASN A 621 -8.51 27.81 -45.49
N GLY A 622 -8.30 29.01 -44.93
CA GLY A 622 -9.27 30.11 -44.89
C GLY A 622 -9.75 30.65 -46.23
N GLU A 623 -9.03 30.31 -47.29
CA GLU A 623 -9.23 30.81 -48.67
C GLU A 623 -9.79 29.74 -49.60
N ASN A 624 -9.90 28.49 -49.12
CA ASN A 624 -10.31 27.38 -49.97
C ASN A 624 -11.83 27.29 -50.09
N LEU A 625 -12.30 27.00 -51.30
CA LEU A 625 -13.69 26.69 -51.59
C LEU A 625 -13.94 25.20 -51.35
N TRP A 626 -15.03 24.91 -50.64
CA TRP A 626 -15.48 23.58 -50.30
C TRP A 626 -16.92 23.39 -50.75
N LYS A 627 -17.28 22.15 -51.07
CA LYS A 627 -18.68 21.76 -51.32
C LYS A 627 -18.91 20.33 -50.88
N PHE A 628 -20.15 20.01 -50.51
CA PHE A 628 -20.58 18.62 -50.41
C PHE A 628 -21.06 18.15 -51.77
N THR A 629 -20.55 17.03 -52.27
CA THR A 629 -21.02 16.42 -53.53
C THR A 629 -22.42 15.83 -53.34
N ALA A 630 -23.11 15.52 -54.44
CA ALA A 630 -24.35 14.75 -54.39
C ALA A 630 -24.24 13.38 -53.68
N SER A 631 -23.04 12.80 -53.59
CA SER A 631 -22.75 11.58 -52.83
C SER A 631 -22.56 11.83 -51.32
N GLY A 632 -22.58 13.08 -50.87
CA GLY A 632 -22.38 13.49 -49.48
C GLY A 632 -20.90 13.63 -49.08
N GLU A 633 -19.98 13.55 -50.02
CA GLU A 633 -18.54 13.69 -49.77
C GLU A 633 -18.14 15.17 -49.71
N LEU A 634 -17.34 15.55 -48.72
CA LEU A 634 -16.78 16.90 -48.64
C LEU A 634 -15.54 17.00 -49.54
N VAL A 635 -15.59 17.84 -50.57
CA VAL A 635 -14.49 18.03 -51.52
C VAL A 635 -14.04 19.49 -51.52
N CYS A 636 -12.73 19.69 -51.61
CA CYS A 636 -12.12 21.00 -51.82
C CYS A 636 -11.97 21.29 -53.31
N THR A 637 -12.52 22.41 -53.80
CA THR A 637 -12.45 22.75 -55.23
C THR A 637 -11.25 23.61 -55.61
N THR A 638 -10.63 24.29 -54.65
CA THR A 638 -9.46 25.17 -54.88
C THR A 638 -8.16 24.67 -54.26
N CYS A 639 -8.21 23.56 -53.52
CA CYS A 639 -7.01 22.96 -52.98
C CYS A 639 -6.12 22.54 -54.14
N LYS A 640 -4.85 22.98 -54.12
CA LYS A 640 -3.83 22.34 -54.96
C LYS A 640 -3.81 20.85 -54.58
N PRO A 641 -3.82 19.92 -55.55
CA PRO A 641 -3.61 18.52 -55.23
C PRO A 641 -2.32 18.44 -54.42
N LYS A 642 -2.40 17.86 -53.23
CA LYS A 642 -1.18 17.38 -52.57
C LYS A 642 -0.57 16.42 -53.58
N GLU A 643 0.68 16.66 -53.96
CA GLU A 643 1.48 15.57 -54.54
C GLU A 643 1.30 14.39 -53.58
N GLU A 644 0.72 13.32 -54.10
CA GLU A 644 0.52 12.09 -53.35
C GLU A 644 1.91 11.64 -52.90
N GLU A 645 2.24 11.92 -51.65
CA GLU A 645 3.32 11.21 -50.98
C GLU A 645 2.94 9.73 -51.08
N PRO A 646 3.79 8.90 -51.70
CA PRO A 646 3.45 7.51 -51.94
C PRO A 646 3.16 6.83 -50.60
N GLU A 647 2.05 6.09 -50.53
CA GLU A 647 1.72 5.15 -49.45
C GLU A 647 2.74 3.99 -49.41
N HIS A 648 3.98 4.30 -49.09
CA HIS A 648 5.04 3.37 -48.76
C HIS A 648 5.60 3.70 -47.38
N SER A 649 4.72 3.78 -46.37
CA SER A 649 5.15 3.59 -44.98
C SER A 649 5.21 2.09 -44.70
N GLY A 650 6.26 1.44 -45.22
CA GLY A 650 6.55 0.04 -44.90
C GLY A 650 6.71 -0.14 -43.40
N ILE A 651 6.04 -1.15 -42.85
CA ILE A 651 6.39 -1.67 -41.52
C ILE A 651 7.78 -2.28 -41.68
N ILE A 652 8.78 -1.75 -40.98
CA ILE A 652 10.14 -2.28 -41.02
C ILE A 652 10.12 -3.64 -40.32
N GLU A 653 10.31 -4.71 -41.08
CA GLU A 653 10.50 -6.05 -40.54
C GLU A 653 11.85 -6.13 -39.81
N SER A 654 11.83 -6.54 -38.55
CA SER A 654 13.03 -6.74 -37.75
C SER A 654 13.77 -8.00 -38.22
N GLN A 655 15.06 -7.89 -38.54
CA GLN A 655 15.91 -9.07 -38.68
C GLN A 655 16.28 -9.60 -37.29
N THR A 656 15.95 -10.87 -37.03
CA THR A 656 16.22 -11.53 -35.76
C THR A 656 17.70 -11.91 -35.70
N SER A 657 18.57 -10.96 -35.38
CA SER A 657 19.96 -11.25 -35.02
C SER A 657 20.04 -11.73 -33.58
N SER A 658 20.80 -12.80 -33.39
CA SER A 658 20.76 -13.73 -32.27
C SER A 658 21.56 -13.23 -31.06
N GLU A 659 20.92 -12.48 -30.15
CA GLU A 659 21.32 -12.38 -28.73
C GLU A 659 20.06 -12.19 -27.86
N LYS A 660 19.95 -12.93 -26.75
CA LYS A 660 18.76 -12.91 -25.88
C LYS A 660 18.48 -11.48 -25.38
N GLY A 661 17.37 -10.90 -25.82
CA GLY A 661 16.86 -9.63 -25.31
C GLY A 661 17.25 -8.39 -26.13
N GLU A 662 17.80 -8.55 -27.33
CA GLU A 662 18.05 -7.45 -28.27
C GLU A 662 17.28 -7.66 -29.60
N ARG A 663 16.87 -6.56 -30.24
CA ARG A 663 16.20 -6.56 -31.55
C ARG A 663 16.72 -5.41 -32.40
N VAL A 664 17.21 -5.74 -33.59
CA VAL A 664 17.76 -4.77 -34.55
C VAL A 664 16.70 -4.44 -35.61
N PHE A 665 16.56 -3.16 -35.94
CA PHE A 665 15.65 -2.67 -36.96
C PHE A 665 16.45 -2.04 -38.10
N ASN A 666 16.10 -2.40 -39.34
CA ASN A 666 16.71 -1.84 -40.54
C ASN A 666 16.04 -0.51 -40.87
N ILE A 667 16.70 0.60 -40.52
CA ILE A 667 16.21 1.96 -40.74
C ILE A 667 17.16 2.72 -41.68
N ASN A 668 16.61 3.64 -42.48
CA ASN A 668 17.39 4.58 -43.28
C ASN A 668 17.68 5.85 -42.47
N ASP A 669 18.58 6.71 -42.98
CA ASP A 669 18.85 8.03 -42.40
C ASP A 669 17.56 8.84 -42.22
N PHE A 670 17.48 9.55 -41.09
CA PHE A 670 16.35 10.38 -40.72
C PHE A 670 16.83 11.60 -39.93
N GLN A 671 16.04 12.68 -39.95
CA GLN A 671 16.32 13.91 -39.21
C GLN A 671 15.24 14.19 -38.15
N ALA A 672 14.05 13.62 -38.28
CA ALA A 672 12.97 13.75 -37.30
C ALA A 672 12.72 12.42 -36.58
N LEU A 673 12.72 12.46 -35.23
CA LEU A 673 12.48 11.30 -34.38
C LEU A 673 11.20 11.50 -33.56
N ASN A 674 10.24 10.60 -33.72
CA ASN A 674 8.96 10.61 -33.03
C ASN A 674 8.83 9.37 -32.15
N VAL A 675 8.82 9.54 -30.82
CA VAL A 675 8.75 8.43 -29.87
C VAL A 675 7.54 8.61 -28.95
N GLY A 676 6.62 7.65 -28.99
CA GLY A 676 5.43 7.62 -28.13
C GLY A 676 5.31 6.34 -27.32
N GLY A 677 5.37 6.44 -25.99
CA GLY A 677 5.18 5.28 -25.10
C GLY A 677 5.94 5.37 -23.78
N ILE A 678 6.57 4.25 -23.39
CA ILE A 678 7.38 4.09 -22.18
C ILE A 678 8.75 3.52 -22.56
N PHE A 679 9.61 4.40 -23.06
CA PHE A 679 10.93 4.05 -23.55
C PHE A 679 12.03 4.81 -22.80
N LYS A 680 13.19 4.16 -22.63
CA LYS A 680 14.47 4.85 -22.42
C LYS A 680 15.15 4.94 -23.78
N VAL A 681 15.38 6.15 -24.29
CA VAL A 681 15.93 6.40 -25.62
C VAL A 681 17.31 7.00 -25.47
N GLU A 682 18.30 6.43 -26.14
CA GLU A 682 19.67 6.91 -26.22
C GLU A 682 19.98 7.17 -27.69
N VAL A 683 20.19 8.43 -28.07
CA VAL A 683 20.46 8.86 -29.44
C VAL A 683 21.85 9.46 -29.52
N VAL A 684 22.70 8.91 -30.37
CA VAL A 684 24.10 9.35 -30.51
C VAL A 684 24.39 9.69 -31.96
N ARG A 685 25.03 10.84 -32.20
CA ARG A 685 25.49 11.18 -33.55
C ARG A 685 26.49 10.15 -34.06
N SER A 686 26.26 9.61 -35.26
CA SER A 686 27.14 8.64 -35.90
C SER A 686 27.02 8.71 -37.42
N ASN A 687 28.08 8.35 -38.15
CA ASN A 687 28.05 8.28 -39.62
C ASN A 687 27.24 7.09 -40.15
N GLN A 688 26.83 6.17 -39.28
CA GLN A 688 26.01 5.02 -39.60
C GLN A 688 24.70 5.08 -38.83
N THR A 689 23.60 4.84 -39.54
CA THR A 689 22.26 4.82 -38.93
C THR A 689 21.93 3.42 -38.42
N SER A 690 21.51 3.33 -37.16
CA SER A 690 21.08 2.06 -36.57
C SER A 690 20.07 2.25 -35.44
N LEU A 691 19.19 1.27 -35.28
CA LEU A 691 18.22 1.21 -34.19
C LEU A 691 18.25 -0.18 -33.56
N VAL A 692 18.60 -0.24 -32.28
CA VAL A 692 18.61 -1.47 -31.48
C VAL A 692 17.70 -1.29 -30.27
N ALA A 693 16.73 -2.18 -30.10
CA ALA A 693 15.86 -2.22 -28.93
C ALA A 693 16.29 -3.35 -27.99
N LYS A 694 16.46 -3.04 -26.70
CA LYS A 694 16.85 -4.00 -25.66
C LYS A 694 15.76 -4.13 -24.60
N GLY A 695 15.45 -5.36 -24.21
CA GLY A 695 14.37 -5.63 -23.25
C GLY A 695 13.97 -7.10 -23.17
N ARG A 696 12.85 -7.37 -22.51
CA ARG A 696 12.25 -8.72 -22.52
C ARG A 696 11.64 -8.98 -23.89
N GLU A 697 11.83 -10.17 -24.43
CA GLU A 697 11.35 -10.58 -25.75
C GLU A 697 9.85 -10.28 -25.96
N ALA A 698 9.01 -10.65 -25.00
CA ALA A 698 7.56 -10.38 -25.02
C ALA A 698 7.19 -8.88 -25.01
N ASP A 699 8.11 -7.99 -24.64
CA ASP A 699 7.93 -6.53 -24.69
C ASP A 699 8.49 -5.94 -26.00
N LEU A 700 9.56 -6.52 -26.56
CA LEU A 700 10.10 -6.15 -27.87
C LEU A 700 9.10 -6.43 -29.01
N ASP A 701 8.28 -7.48 -28.88
CA ASP A 701 7.19 -7.82 -29.82
C ASP A 701 6.09 -6.75 -29.95
N LYS A 702 6.02 -5.83 -29.00
CA LYS A 702 5.00 -4.77 -28.98
C LYS A 702 5.48 -3.49 -29.65
N ILE A 703 6.76 -3.38 -29.97
CA ILE A 703 7.36 -2.19 -30.57
C ILE A 703 6.95 -2.14 -32.05
N GLN A 704 6.41 -1.00 -32.46
CA GLN A 704 6.13 -0.70 -33.85
C GLN A 704 7.03 0.46 -34.30
N VAL A 705 7.89 0.17 -35.28
CA VAL A 705 8.75 1.15 -35.94
C VAL A 705 8.20 1.40 -37.35
N LYS A 706 7.97 2.67 -37.67
CA LYS A 706 7.55 3.14 -39.00
C LYS A 706 8.47 4.25 -39.44
N GLN A 707 8.91 4.20 -40.69
CA GLN A 707 9.68 5.28 -41.31
C GLN A 707 8.87 5.87 -42.45
N SER A 708 8.76 7.19 -42.49
CA SER A 708 8.06 7.95 -43.54
C SER A 708 8.98 9.08 -43.99
N GLY A 709 9.63 8.90 -45.14
CA GLY A 709 10.65 9.83 -45.62
C GLY A 709 11.75 10.05 -44.57
N ASN A 710 11.80 11.28 -44.04
CA ASN A 710 12.82 11.75 -43.10
C ASN A 710 12.39 11.66 -41.62
N GLU A 711 11.21 11.11 -41.32
CA GLU A 711 10.69 10.89 -39.97
C GLU A 711 10.74 9.40 -39.58
N LEU A 712 11.35 9.11 -38.42
CA LEU A 712 11.32 7.81 -37.76
C LEU A 712 10.33 7.84 -36.59
N LYS A 713 9.27 7.02 -36.67
CA LYS A 713 8.21 6.93 -35.67
C LYS A 713 8.25 5.58 -34.93
N ILE A 714 8.40 5.64 -33.62
CA ILE A 714 8.48 4.49 -32.71
C ILE A 714 7.33 4.57 -31.71
N SER A 715 6.52 3.53 -31.64
CA SER A 715 5.36 3.46 -30.75
C SER A 715 5.07 2.03 -30.27
N LEU A 716 4.14 1.88 -29.33
CA LEU A 716 3.68 0.57 -28.85
C LEU A 716 2.33 0.20 -29.50
N ASN A 717 2.18 -1.05 -29.93
CA ASN A 717 0.93 -1.53 -30.49
C ASN A 717 -0.16 -1.66 -29.40
N ASN A 718 -1.23 -0.87 -29.54
CA ASN A 718 -2.24 -0.60 -28.50
C ASN A 718 -3.26 -1.74 -28.26
N ARG A 719 -3.01 -2.97 -28.75
CA ARG A 719 -3.98 -4.09 -28.70
C ARG A 719 -3.95 -4.94 -27.42
N ARG A 720 -3.00 -4.75 -26.50
CA ARG A 720 -2.93 -5.53 -25.24
C ARG A 720 -2.57 -4.63 -24.05
N ARG A 721 -3.41 -4.63 -23.01
CA ARG A 721 -3.19 -3.89 -21.75
C ARG A 721 -1.80 -4.19 -21.19
N PHE A 722 -1.08 -3.16 -20.77
CA PHE A 722 0.19 -3.30 -20.06
C PHE A 722 -0.03 -4.00 -18.71
N ASN A 723 0.70 -5.10 -18.47
CA ASN A 723 0.77 -5.71 -17.14
C ASN A 723 1.70 -4.88 -16.25
N LEU A 724 1.24 -4.62 -15.02
CA LEU A 724 2.02 -3.97 -13.97
C LEU A 724 3.25 -4.85 -13.62
N GLY A 725 4.44 -4.47 -14.11
CA GLY A 725 5.68 -5.18 -13.82
C GLY A 725 6.74 -5.25 -14.94
N SER A 726 6.57 -4.56 -16.07
CA SER A 726 7.58 -4.57 -17.15
C SER A 726 8.78 -3.66 -16.85
N LYS A 727 10.00 -4.20 -17.00
CA LYS A 727 11.24 -3.42 -17.10
C LYS A 727 11.17 -2.51 -18.33
N SER A 728 11.74 -1.31 -18.24
CA SER A 728 11.76 -0.32 -19.33
C SER A 728 12.52 -0.84 -20.56
N ILE A 729 11.92 -0.70 -21.75
CA ILE A 729 12.57 -0.98 -23.03
C ILE A 729 13.59 0.13 -23.31
N ILE A 730 14.81 -0.25 -23.69
CA ILE A 730 15.89 0.67 -24.07
C ILE A 730 15.97 0.72 -25.59
N LEU A 731 15.99 1.91 -26.18
CA LEU A 731 16.19 2.14 -27.62
C LEU A 731 17.53 2.85 -27.81
N GLU A 732 18.50 2.16 -28.40
CA GLU A 732 19.79 2.71 -28.81
C GLU A 732 19.72 3.10 -30.29
N ILE A 733 19.84 4.39 -30.57
CA ILE A 733 19.65 4.99 -31.89
C ILE A 733 20.94 5.73 -32.29
N ARG A 734 21.41 5.47 -33.51
CA ARG A 734 22.52 6.18 -34.14
C ARG A 734 22.03 6.83 -35.42
N THR A 735 22.39 8.09 -35.66
CA THR A 735 22.04 8.83 -36.88
C THR A 735 23.02 9.98 -37.11
N PRO A 736 23.31 10.38 -38.37
CA PRO A 736 24.24 11.48 -38.67
C PRO A 736 23.73 12.88 -38.29
N SER A 737 22.40 13.07 -38.25
CA SER A 737 21.76 14.37 -37.99
C SER A 737 20.41 14.20 -37.30
N LEU A 738 19.98 15.20 -36.55
CA LEU A 738 18.72 15.15 -35.79
C LEU A 738 18.19 16.56 -35.56
N SER A 739 17.30 17.05 -36.43
CA SER A 739 16.73 18.39 -36.37
C SER A 739 15.41 18.47 -35.60
N GLN A 740 14.68 17.36 -35.45
CA GLN A 740 13.39 17.34 -34.76
C GLN A 740 13.24 16.15 -33.80
N LEU A 741 12.76 16.43 -32.59
CA LEU A 741 12.46 15.47 -31.53
C LEU A 741 11.01 15.63 -31.06
N ASN A 742 10.15 14.66 -31.34
CA ASN A 742 8.76 14.61 -30.89
C ASN A 742 8.58 13.48 -29.87
N ILE A 743 8.50 13.81 -28.58
CA ILE A 743 8.47 12.84 -27.49
C ILE A 743 7.15 12.92 -26.74
N SER A 744 6.47 11.78 -26.62
CA SER A 744 5.18 11.68 -25.92
C SER A 744 5.11 10.48 -24.97
N GLY A 745 4.35 10.63 -23.88
CA GLY A 745 4.12 9.56 -22.89
C GLY A 745 5.01 9.67 -21.66
N ALA A 746 5.57 8.56 -21.20
CA ALA A 746 6.45 8.48 -20.04
C ALA A 746 7.86 8.00 -20.45
N CYS A 747 8.55 8.87 -21.20
CA CYS A 747 9.83 8.57 -21.84
C CYS A 747 11.01 9.27 -21.16
N LYS A 748 12.17 8.60 -21.11
CA LYS A 748 13.46 9.21 -20.81
C LYS A 748 14.30 9.24 -22.09
N LEU A 749 14.77 10.39 -22.54
CA LEU A 749 15.61 10.53 -23.73
C LEU A 749 16.94 11.18 -23.40
N GLU A 750 18.03 10.64 -23.93
CA GLU A 750 19.38 11.19 -23.88
C GLU A 750 19.90 11.31 -25.31
N ALA A 751 20.17 12.53 -25.79
CA ALA A 751 20.74 12.78 -27.11
C ALA A 751 22.11 13.44 -27.01
N SER A 752 23.08 13.00 -27.81
CA SER A 752 24.46 13.48 -27.71
C SER A 752 25.18 13.67 -29.06
N GLY A 753 25.95 14.75 -29.17
CA GLY A 753 26.88 14.99 -30.29
C GLY A 753 26.33 15.78 -31.48
N PHE A 754 25.06 16.21 -31.44
CA PHE A 754 24.37 16.83 -32.58
C PHE A 754 24.74 18.30 -32.80
N GLN A 755 24.88 18.69 -34.05
CA GLN A 755 25.24 20.04 -34.49
C GLN A 755 24.29 20.46 -35.60
N GLU A 756 23.29 21.26 -35.26
CA GLU A 756 22.14 21.52 -36.14
C GLU A 756 22.02 23.00 -36.45
N ASN A 757 21.43 23.35 -37.60
CA ASN A 757 21.08 24.76 -37.82
C ASN A 757 19.88 25.16 -36.95
N GLU A 758 18.82 24.35 -37.00
CA GLU A 758 17.62 24.51 -36.19
C GLU A 758 17.28 23.17 -35.52
N MET A 759 17.01 23.21 -34.23
CA MET A 759 16.59 22.06 -33.43
C MET A 759 15.19 22.32 -32.88
N MET A 760 14.22 21.48 -33.23
CA MET A 760 12.85 21.53 -32.72
C MET A 760 12.62 20.37 -31.75
N LEU A 761 12.08 20.67 -30.57
CA LEU A 761 11.78 19.68 -29.56
C LEU A 761 10.35 19.87 -29.04
N ASP A 762 9.50 18.90 -29.30
CA ASP A 762 8.14 18.82 -28.78
C ASP A 762 8.06 17.71 -27.73
N ALA A 763 7.67 18.06 -26.50
CA ALA A 763 7.54 17.12 -25.40
C ALA A 763 6.14 17.20 -24.77
N SER A 764 5.47 16.05 -24.67
CA SER A 764 4.15 15.93 -24.03
C SER A 764 4.07 14.76 -23.05
N GLY A 765 3.41 14.95 -21.91
CA GLY A 765 3.21 13.90 -20.90
C GLY A 765 4.13 14.02 -19.68
N ALA A 766 4.88 12.98 -19.36
CA ALA A 766 5.82 12.91 -18.22
C ALA A 766 7.22 12.51 -18.71
N THR A 767 7.97 13.45 -19.28
CA THR A 767 9.22 13.16 -19.97
C THR A 767 10.46 13.69 -19.23
N LYS A 768 11.58 13.00 -19.39
CA LYS A 768 12.90 13.51 -18.98
C LYS A 768 13.84 13.47 -20.18
N ILE A 769 14.33 14.63 -20.60
CA ILE A 769 15.18 14.77 -21.80
C ILE A 769 16.53 15.38 -21.40
N GLU A 770 17.63 14.81 -21.88
CA GLU A 770 18.98 15.34 -21.70
C GLU A 770 19.66 15.50 -23.07
N LEU A 771 20.07 16.73 -23.40
CA LEU A 771 20.83 17.07 -24.60
C LEU A 771 22.28 17.37 -24.18
N ARG A 772 23.25 16.63 -24.73
CA ARG A 772 24.66 16.71 -24.34
C ARG A 772 25.57 16.97 -25.54
N ASN A 773 26.65 17.71 -25.31
CA ASN A 773 27.77 17.88 -26.25
C ASN A 773 27.31 18.26 -27.68
N GLY A 774 26.48 19.29 -27.80
CA GLY A 774 25.94 19.72 -29.10
C GLY A 774 25.73 21.22 -29.22
N ASN A 775 25.37 21.69 -30.40
CA ASN A 775 25.02 23.08 -30.63
C ASN A 775 23.93 23.26 -31.69
N ALA A 776 23.24 24.41 -31.62
CA ALA A 776 22.36 24.85 -32.70
C ALA A 776 22.33 26.37 -32.88
N ASN A 777 22.02 26.87 -34.07
CA ASN A 777 21.77 28.31 -34.24
C ASN A 777 20.43 28.70 -33.62
N LYS A 778 19.38 27.90 -33.84
CA LYS A 778 18.03 28.15 -33.31
C LYS A 778 17.47 26.92 -32.61
N PHE A 779 16.89 27.12 -31.43
CA PHE A 779 16.28 26.05 -30.64
C PHE A 779 14.83 26.39 -30.31
N ILE A 780 13.90 25.61 -30.86
CA ILE A 780 12.47 25.76 -30.64
C ILE A 780 12.01 24.64 -29.72
N LEU A 781 11.38 25.01 -28.61
CA LEU A 781 11.01 24.07 -27.58
C LEU A 781 9.54 24.22 -27.21
N ASN A 782 8.72 23.21 -27.45
CA ASN A 782 7.32 23.17 -27.03
C ASN A 782 7.11 22.07 -25.99
N VAL A 783 6.65 22.44 -24.80
CA VAL A 783 6.53 21.50 -23.68
C VAL A 783 5.16 21.60 -23.04
N SER A 784 4.52 20.44 -22.90
CA SER A 784 3.26 20.28 -22.18
C SER A 784 3.33 19.13 -21.18
N GLY A 785 2.68 19.29 -20.02
CA GLY A 785 2.63 18.27 -18.97
C GLY A 785 3.70 18.43 -17.89
N ALA A 786 4.25 17.32 -17.39
CA ALA A 786 5.22 17.24 -16.29
C ALA A 786 6.60 16.80 -16.81
N SER A 787 7.32 17.73 -17.43
CA SER A 787 8.52 17.40 -18.21
C SER A 787 9.77 18.07 -17.63
N LYS A 788 10.94 17.40 -17.70
CA LYS A 788 12.24 17.96 -17.34
C LYS A 788 13.22 17.86 -18.51
N ILE A 789 13.71 18.99 -18.99
CA ILE A 789 14.68 19.07 -20.08
C ILE A 789 15.99 19.67 -19.55
N ASN A 790 17.09 18.96 -19.73
CA ASN A 790 18.43 19.45 -19.43
C ASN A 790 19.24 19.60 -20.71
N ALA A 791 19.53 20.83 -21.07
CA ALA A 791 20.25 21.24 -22.28
C ALA A 791 21.35 22.26 -21.94
N TYR A 792 21.94 22.20 -20.74
CA TYR A 792 23.07 23.09 -20.38
C TYR A 792 24.31 22.84 -21.25
N ASP A 793 24.54 21.59 -21.65
CA ASP A 793 25.65 21.20 -22.51
C ASP A 793 25.31 21.30 -24.01
N PHE A 794 24.13 21.83 -24.35
CA PHE A 794 23.67 22.08 -25.72
C PHE A 794 23.62 23.59 -25.96
N LYS A 795 24.68 24.13 -26.57
CA LYS A 795 24.86 25.58 -26.71
C LYS A 795 24.10 26.12 -27.91
N VAL A 796 23.22 27.10 -27.68
CA VAL A 796 22.40 27.67 -28.77
C VAL A 796 22.54 29.18 -28.88
N LYS A 797 22.45 29.72 -30.10
CA LYS A 797 22.49 31.19 -30.30
C LYS A 797 21.15 31.83 -29.94
N GLU A 798 20.06 31.29 -30.48
CA GLU A 798 18.70 31.75 -30.21
C GLU A 798 17.81 30.62 -29.72
N ALA A 799 16.93 30.92 -28.77
CA ALA A 799 15.96 29.95 -28.27
C ALA A 799 14.55 30.57 -28.15
N ARG A 800 13.54 29.83 -28.58
CA ARG A 800 12.12 30.11 -28.34
C ARG A 800 11.51 28.93 -27.58
N MET A 801 10.84 29.21 -26.47
CA MET A 801 10.32 28.16 -25.58
C MET A 801 8.87 28.43 -25.21
N ASP A 802 7.96 27.52 -25.57
CA ASP A 802 6.55 27.58 -25.22
C ASP A 802 6.27 26.45 -24.20
N LEU A 803 6.05 26.84 -22.94
CA LEU A 803 5.99 25.93 -21.79
C LEU A 803 4.62 26.00 -21.11
N SER A 804 4.03 24.83 -20.88
CA SER A 804 2.76 24.68 -20.15
C SER A 804 2.82 23.53 -19.13
N GLY A 805 1.97 23.60 -18.10
CA GLY A 805 1.88 22.58 -17.06
C GLY A 805 2.91 22.74 -15.93
N ALA A 806 3.70 21.69 -15.67
CA ALA A 806 4.72 21.62 -14.61
C ALA A 806 6.09 21.24 -15.20
N SER A 807 6.64 22.15 -16.00
CA SER A 807 7.84 21.90 -16.82
C SER A 807 9.11 22.50 -16.20
N LYS A 808 10.26 21.83 -16.31
CA LYS A 808 11.58 22.34 -15.87
C LYS A 808 12.58 22.29 -17.01
N VAL A 809 13.08 23.45 -17.44
CA VAL A 809 14.03 23.56 -18.55
C VAL A 809 15.34 24.18 -18.05
N TYR A 810 16.45 23.56 -18.39
CA TYR A 810 17.81 24.05 -18.15
C TYR A 810 18.49 24.21 -19.51
N THR A 811 18.96 25.41 -19.87
CA THR A 811 19.44 25.70 -21.24
C THR A 811 20.65 26.64 -21.25
N HIS A 812 21.46 26.65 -22.30
CA HIS A 812 22.55 27.62 -22.49
C HIS A 812 22.31 28.44 -23.77
N VAL A 813 22.09 29.75 -23.65
CA VAL A 813 21.70 30.62 -24.78
C VAL A 813 22.62 31.84 -24.88
N GLN A 814 23.07 32.19 -26.08
CA GLN A 814 24.06 33.25 -26.30
C GLN A 814 23.45 34.61 -26.63
N ASN A 815 22.53 34.69 -27.62
CA ASN A 815 22.10 35.95 -28.21
C ASN A 815 20.68 36.36 -27.80
N ARG A 816 19.69 35.48 -27.99
CA ARG A 816 18.27 35.81 -27.76
C ARG A 816 17.51 34.63 -27.15
N LEU A 817 16.75 34.90 -26.09
CA LEU A 817 15.89 33.92 -25.44
C LEU A 817 14.46 34.47 -25.34
N VAL A 818 13.51 33.81 -25.99
CA VAL A 818 12.07 34.11 -25.89
C VAL A 818 11.41 32.95 -25.14
N VAL A 819 10.66 33.25 -24.08
CA VAL A 819 9.99 32.22 -23.26
C VAL A 819 8.55 32.63 -22.99
N ASP A 820 7.61 31.78 -23.42
CA ASP A 820 6.20 31.87 -23.09
C ASP A 820 5.88 30.74 -22.11
N ALA A 821 5.80 31.05 -20.80
CA ALA A 821 5.70 30.05 -19.74
C ALA A 821 4.44 30.21 -18.88
N SER A 822 3.60 29.17 -18.87
CA SER A 822 2.38 29.09 -18.06
C SER A 822 2.45 27.97 -17.00
N GLY A 823 1.60 28.07 -15.97
CA GLY A 823 1.46 27.05 -14.92
C GLY A 823 2.56 27.09 -13.85
N ALA A 824 3.16 25.93 -13.55
CA ALA A 824 4.27 25.76 -12.59
C ALA A 824 5.61 25.53 -13.31
N SER A 825 5.83 26.24 -14.42
CA SER A 825 7.00 26.07 -15.31
C SER A 825 8.23 26.83 -14.81
N LYS A 826 9.42 26.23 -14.90
CA LYS A 826 10.68 26.82 -14.44
C LYS A 826 11.75 26.72 -15.52
N VAL A 827 12.28 27.86 -15.94
CA VAL A 827 13.42 27.95 -16.88
C VAL A 827 14.64 28.48 -16.15
N ARG A 828 15.75 27.79 -16.33
CA ARG A 828 17.08 28.20 -15.86
C ARG A 828 18.03 28.25 -17.04
N TYR A 829 18.67 29.39 -17.23
CA TYR A 829 19.55 29.58 -18.39
C TYR A 829 20.94 30.08 -17.99
N HIS A 830 21.96 29.61 -18.72
CA HIS A 830 23.30 30.19 -18.74
C HIS A 830 23.49 31.06 -20.00
N GLY A 831 24.53 31.90 -19.98
CA GLY A 831 24.88 32.84 -21.04
C GLY A 831 24.33 34.26 -20.81
N ASN A 832 24.57 35.15 -21.77
CA ASN A 832 24.17 36.56 -21.70
C ASN A 832 23.23 36.97 -22.85
N PRO A 833 22.09 36.29 -23.09
CA PRO A 833 21.17 36.63 -24.17
C PRO A 833 20.30 37.84 -23.81
N LYS A 834 19.74 38.49 -24.83
CA LYS A 834 18.58 39.37 -24.68
C LYS A 834 17.34 38.51 -24.40
N VAL A 835 16.77 38.67 -23.22
CA VAL A 835 15.65 37.85 -22.74
C VAL A 835 14.31 38.58 -22.91
N SER A 836 13.32 37.90 -23.49
CA SER A 836 11.92 38.31 -23.55
C SER A 836 11.08 37.21 -22.93
N THR A 837 10.24 37.52 -21.96
CA THR A 837 9.42 36.51 -21.27
C THR A 837 7.98 36.95 -21.15
N ASP A 838 7.06 36.06 -21.46
CA ASP A 838 5.65 36.14 -21.07
C ASP A 838 5.35 35.01 -20.08
N ASN A 839 5.05 35.39 -18.83
CA ASN A 839 4.93 34.46 -17.72
C ASN A 839 3.53 34.56 -17.11
N SER A 840 2.82 33.44 -17.03
CA SER A 840 1.53 33.32 -16.34
C SER A 840 1.53 32.22 -15.28
N GLY A 841 0.78 32.40 -14.19
CA GLY A 841 0.74 31.48 -13.06
C GLY A 841 1.95 31.61 -12.11
N VAL A 842 2.56 30.48 -11.72
CA VAL A 842 3.71 30.40 -10.79
C VAL A 842 5.02 30.14 -11.57
N SER A 843 5.07 30.55 -12.83
CA SER A 843 6.22 30.29 -13.69
C SER A 843 7.42 31.18 -13.33
N SER A 844 8.64 30.69 -13.55
CA SER A 844 9.87 31.45 -13.24
C SER A 844 10.95 31.24 -14.29
N VAL A 845 11.46 32.32 -14.86
CA VAL A 845 12.63 32.32 -15.76
C VAL A 845 13.76 33.05 -15.03
N ARG A 846 14.89 32.37 -14.79
CA ARG A 846 16.04 32.96 -14.09
C ARG A 846 17.35 32.54 -14.71
N LYS A 847 18.29 33.49 -14.73
CA LYS A 847 19.70 33.17 -14.98
C LYS A 847 20.24 32.27 -13.86
N THR A 848 21.11 31.35 -14.23
CA THR A 848 21.96 30.61 -13.29
C THR A 848 23.38 31.10 -13.50
N ASP A 849 24.07 31.40 -12.40
CA ASP A 849 25.47 31.85 -12.41
C ASP A 849 26.43 30.75 -12.89
#